data_AF-A0A9W9MC39-F1
#
_entry.id   AF-A0A9W9MC39-F1
#
_cell.length_a   1.000
_cell.length_b   1.000
_cell.length_c   1.000
_cell.angle_alpha   90.00
_cell.angle_beta   90.00
_cell.angle_gamma   90.00
#
_symmetry.space_group_name_H-M   'P 1'
#
loop_
_entity.id
_entity.type
_entity.pdbx_description
1 polymer ?
#
loop_
_entity_poly.entity_id
_entity_poly.type
_entity_poly.pdbx_seq_one_letter_code
_entity_poly.pdbx_strand_id
1 'polypeptide(L)'
;MLRLGRLWGIAALAVVTVAAPSRSVPRDVSSSVLDQLTLFSQWAAASYCTNNDNSTGDAVSCEAGNCPLVESADTTTLYEFNESSSYGDVAGFFAVDKTNELLVVSFRGSRTLETWIANINFGFTDASSICSDCEAHSGFLESWEVVADDLTSKIEAAQTTYPGYTLVVTGHSFGGALATLGGTILRNAGYEPNVYTYGQPRVGNEALAEYITNQGSLWRVTHESDLVPKVPPSTIGFSHASPEYWITVGNDVTVTSSDIDVIEGVGSKAGNAGTLDPSIDEHAFMAVMAVMAVIISALPSNMLFAPSGPQGPRRRSRMKAIFLTIFIVIALYLLFFSTTKSPVQTETSSYAEKHGSSKQPDELARPTVPRRKDMVVASMKSDDTSWLSEYFPDWTKSIYVVDDKGAPLTVTRNKGRESMVYLTYIIDNYDNLPDTMLFIHSKRYQWHNDDPYYDGIPPLRNVQIPYIQEQGYVNLRCVWTLGCPIEIRPHTDTHRSNVHAGEYFKNGFMELFPGIPIPEEVGVSCCAQFGVSRAKVLERPRSDYERFRTWLADTPLQDDLSGRIMEYSWHMIFGKDPVHCPNAKECYCKLFGLCDLTCPWEGGCDDRYSLPPFSSLPKGWPEIGWKGQAQDTSHGLPET
;
A
#
# COMPACT_ATOMS: atom_id res chain seq x y z
N MET A 1 -15.11 78.76 -7.34
CA MET A 1 -15.29 77.49 -6.59
C MET A 1 -15.55 76.38 -7.61
N LEU A 2 -15.00 75.19 -7.32
CA LEU A 2 -14.59 74.11 -8.22
C LEU A 2 -15.57 73.66 -9.34
N ARG A 3 -14.99 73.41 -10.53
CA ARG A 3 -15.48 72.45 -11.55
C ARG A 3 -15.11 71.03 -11.10
N LEU A 4 -15.97 70.03 -11.34
CA LEU A 4 -15.52 68.71 -11.78
C LEU A 4 -16.66 67.89 -12.40
N GLY A 5 -16.30 67.15 -13.44
CA GLY A 5 -17.19 66.62 -14.47
C GLY A 5 -18.00 65.39 -14.06
N ARG A 6 -19.13 65.22 -14.74
CA ARG A 6 -19.87 63.95 -14.85
C ARG A 6 -19.11 63.04 -15.83
N LEU A 7 -18.66 61.88 -15.36
CA LEU A 7 -18.27 60.75 -16.20
C LEU A 7 -19.35 59.67 -16.05
N TRP A 8 -20.11 59.46 -17.11
CA TRP A 8 -20.95 58.28 -17.28
C TRP A 8 -20.07 57.16 -17.84
N GLY A 9 -19.74 56.18 -17.00
CA GLY A 9 -19.10 54.94 -17.42
C GLY A 9 -20.14 53.94 -17.88
N ILE A 10 -20.05 53.54 -19.15
CA ILE A 10 -20.83 52.46 -19.77
C ILE A 10 -20.34 51.14 -19.18
N ALA A 11 -21.20 50.42 -18.45
CA ALA A 11 -20.95 49.05 -18.06
C ALA A 11 -21.20 48.14 -19.27
N ALA A 12 -20.13 47.66 -19.90
CA ALA A 12 -20.20 46.59 -20.89
C ALA A 12 -20.47 45.27 -20.16
N LEU A 13 -21.65 44.67 -20.38
CA LEU A 13 -21.89 43.27 -20.03
C LEU A 13 -21.00 42.40 -20.93
N ALA A 14 -19.91 41.87 -20.37
CA ALA A 14 -19.22 40.74 -20.97
C ALA A 14 -20.08 39.49 -20.71
N VAL A 15 -20.82 39.05 -21.74
CA VAL A 15 -21.40 37.71 -21.76
C VAL A 15 -20.23 36.74 -21.84
N VAL A 16 -19.86 36.14 -20.71
CA VAL A 16 -19.01 34.96 -20.69
C VAL A 16 -19.79 33.85 -21.40
N THR A 17 -19.46 33.61 -22.66
CA THR A 17 -19.84 32.37 -23.32
C THR A 17 -19.05 31.28 -22.60
N VAL A 18 -19.72 30.57 -21.70
CA VAL A 18 -19.22 29.29 -21.20
C VAL A 18 -19.20 28.39 -22.43
N ALA A 19 -18.02 28.17 -23.00
CA ALA A 19 -17.82 27.12 -23.96
C ALA A 19 -18.29 25.83 -23.28
N ALA A 20 -19.29 25.18 -23.88
CA ALA A 20 -19.73 23.86 -23.42
C ALA A 20 -18.50 22.94 -23.40
N PRO A 21 -18.35 22.07 -22.39
CA PRO A 21 -17.26 21.09 -22.38
C PRO A 21 -17.32 20.33 -23.71
N SER A 22 -16.17 20.24 -24.38
CA SER A 22 -16.00 19.38 -25.53
C SER A 22 -16.42 17.98 -25.11
N ARG A 23 -17.58 17.51 -25.58
CA ARG A 23 -17.94 16.11 -25.47
C ARG A 23 -16.84 15.32 -26.16
N SER A 24 -16.10 14.52 -25.40
CA SER A 24 -15.38 13.39 -25.94
C SER A 24 -16.39 12.60 -26.79
N VAL A 25 -16.09 12.44 -28.07
CA VAL A 25 -16.83 11.48 -28.89
C VAL A 25 -16.24 10.13 -28.48
N PRO A 26 -17.02 9.21 -27.89
CA PRO A 26 -16.56 7.85 -27.62
C PRO A 26 -16.08 7.27 -28.94
N ARG A 27 -14.78 6.94 -29.03
CA ARG A 27 -14.23 6.19 -30.16
C ARG A 27 -13.95 4.79 -29.63
N ASP A 28 -14.76 3.83 -30.05
CA ASP A 28 -14.51 2.41 -29.84
C ASP A 28 -13.04 2.08 -30.20
N VAL A 29 -12.33 1.34 -29.35
CA VAL A 29 -11.00 0.81 -29.72
C VAL A 29 -11.16 -0.31 -30.76
N SER A 30 -10.18 -0.52 -31.63
CA SER A 30 -10.23 -1.69 -32.52
C SER A 30 -10.09 -2.98 -31.71
N SER A 31 -10.64 -4.09 -32.22
CA SER A 31 -10.46 -5.41 -31.59
C SER A 31 -8.98 -5.77 -31.41
N SER A 32 -8.13 -5.37 -32.36
CA SER A 32 -6.68 -5.59 -32.27
C SER A 32 -6.03 -4.83 -31.10
N VAL A 33 -6.52 -3.64 -30.76
CA VAL A 33 -6.04 -2.90 -29.59
C VAL A 33 -6.50 -3.61 -28.33
N LEU A 34 -7.77 -4.02 -28.24
CA LEU A 34 -8.26 -4.79 -27.09
C LEU A 34 -7.47 -6.08 -26.88
N ASP A 35 -7.15 -6.82 -27.95
CA ASP A 35 -6.37 -8.05 -27.89
C ASP A 35 -4.96 -7.79 -27.32
N GLN A 36 -4.31 -6.71 -27.75
CA GLN A 36 -3.00 -6.29 -27.22
C GLN A 36 -3.10 -5.87 -25.74
N LEU A 37 -4.08 -5.02 -25.40
CA LEU A 37 -4.31 -4.60 -24.01
C LEU A 37 -4.58 -5.82 -23.11
N THR A 38 -5.28 -6.82 -23.62
CA THR A 38 -5.55 -8.07 -22.89
C THR A 38 -4.27 -8.89 -22.72
N LEU A 39 -3.49 -9.10 -23.79
CA LEU A 39 -2.24 -9.85 -23.73
C LEU A 39 -1.24 -9.22 -22.75
N PHE A 40 -1.02 -7.91 -22.83
CA PHE A 40 -0.02 -7.26 -21.97
C PHE A 40 -0.50 -7.07 -20.53
N SER A 41 -1.81 -7.11 -20.27
CA SER A 41 -2.33 -7.20 -18.90
C SER A 41 -1.91 -8.53 -18.24
N GLN A 42 -1.84 -9.61 -19.02
CA GLN A 42 -1.42 -10.92 -18.55
C GLN A 42 0.09 -10.99 -18.31
N TRP A 43 0.89 -10.32 -19.15
CA TRP A 43 2.33 -10.14 -18.89
C TRP A 43 2.56 -9.34 -17.59
N ALA A 44 1.82 -8.24 -17.40
CA ALA A 44 1.87 -7.48 -16.16
C ALA A 44 1.43 -8.33 -14.95
N ALA A 45 0.37 -9.13 -15.09
CA ALA A 45 -0.08 -10.06 -14.05
C ALA A 45 0.96 -11.15 -13.72
N ALA A 46 1.64 -11.67 -14.74
CA ALA A 46 2.64 -12.71 -14.58
C ALA A 46 3.85 -12.29 -13.75
N SER A 47 4.16 -10.99 -13.69
CA SER A 47 5.20 -10.44 -12.82
C SER A 47 4.92 -10.63 -11.32
N TYR A 48 3.67 -10.93 -10.93
CA TYR A 48 3.29 -11.23 -9.55
C TYR A 48 3.42 -12.72 -9.19
N CYS A 49 3.54 -13.61 -10.18
CA CYS A 49 3.56 -15.05 -9.98
C CYS A 49 4.95 -15.49 -9.48
N THR A 50 5.02 -16.12 -8.31
CA THR A 50 6.30 -16.45 -7.62
C THR A 50 7.13 -17.49 -8.33
N ASN A 51 6.52 -18.27 -9.22
CA ASN A 51 7.17 -19.22 -10.11
C ASN A 51 7.88 -18.56 -11.30
N ASN A 52 7.76 -17.23 -11.47
CA ASN A 52 8.54 -16.43 -12.42
C ASN A 52 9.60 -15.57 -11.70
N ASP A 53 9.99 -15.97 -10.48
CA ASP A 53 11.02 -15.35 -9.66
C ASP A 53 12.07 -16.42 -9.29
N ASN A 54 13.32 -16.21 -9.69
CA ASN A 54 14.46 -17.12 -9.52
C ASN A 54 14.28 -18.49 -10.24
N SER A 55 13.72 -18.43 -11.43
CA SER A 55 13.38 -19.48 -12.40
C SER A 55 13.94 -19.21 -13.81
N THR A 56 14.99 -18.39 -13.93
CA THR A 56 15.51 -17.95 -15.24
C THR A 56 15.77 -19.13 -16.19
N GLY A 57 15.19 -19.06 -17.39
CA GLY A 57 15.25 -20.10 -18.41
C GLY A 57 14.00 -20.96 -18.50
N ASP A 58 13.08 -20.82 -17.56
CA ASP A 58 11.78 -21.49 -17.60
C ASP A 58 10.77 -20.70 -18.43
N ALA A 59 9.67 -21.38 -18.81
CA ALA A 59 8.53 -20.73 -19.44
C ALA A 59 7.74 -19.92 -18.40
N VAL A 60 7.22 -18.77 -18.83
CA VAL A 60 6.39 -17.92 -17.96
C VAL A 60 5.09 -18.64 -17.66
N SER A 61 4.75 -18.74 -16.38
CA SER A 61 3.56 -19.46 -15.92
C SER A 61 2.87 -18.75 -14.76
N CYS A 62 1.60 -19.03 -14.51
CA CYS A 62 0.89 -18.53 -13.35
C CYS A 62 -0.09 -19.54 -12.77
N GLU A 63 0.21 -19.98 -11.54
CA GLU A 63 -0.59 -20.97 -10.82
C GLU A 63 -2.06 -20.54 -10.61
N ALA A 64 -2.31 -19.23 -10.55
CA ALA A 64 -3.64 -18.65 -10.40
C ALA A 64 -4.48 -18.63 -11.69
N GLY A 65 -3.91 -19.02 -12.85
CA GLY A 65 -4.61 -19.03 -14.13
C GLY A 65 -4.93 -17.62 -14.67
N ASN A 66 -4.17 -16.61 -14.26
CA ASN A 66 -4.34 -15.20 -14.64
C ASN A 66 -3.44 -14.76 -15.81
N CYS A 67 -2.68 -15.67 -16.46
CA CYS A 67 -1.96 -15.38 -17.70
C CYS A 67 -2.08 -16.45 -18.81
N PRO A 68 -3.28 -16.98 -19.10
CA PRO A 68 -3.47 -18.11 -20.02
C PRO A 68 -2.97 -17.88 -21.45
N LEU A 69 -2.99 -16.65 -21.98
CA LEU A 69 -2.42 -16.32 -23.30
C LEU A 69 -0.90 -16.41 -23.28
N VAL A 70 -0.26 -15.97 -22.18
CA VAL A 70 1.19 -16.04 -21.98
C VAL A 70 1.63 -17.49 -21.80
N GLU A 71 0.89 -18.28 -21.01
CA GLU A 71 1.15 -19.72 -20.82
C GLU A 71 0.98 -20.54 -22.10
N SER A 72 0.10 -20.09 -23.00
CA SER A 72 -0.12 -20.76 -24.28
C SER A 72 0.99 -20.48 -25.31
N ALA A 73 1.82 -19.48 -25.07
CA ALA A 73 2.91 -19.07 -25.96
C ALA A 73 4.24 -19.77 -25.59
N ASP A 74 5.11 -19.94 -26.59
CA ASP A 74 6.50 -20.38 -26.40
C ASP A 74 7.33 -19.25 -25.79
N THR A 75 7.26 -19.14 -24.46
CA THR A 75 7.98 -18.14 -23.67
C THR A 75 9.22 -18.71 -22.98
N THR A 76 10.20 -17.85 -22.72
CA THR A 76 11.37 -18.20 -21.90
C THR A 76 11.86 -16.96 -21.17
N THR A 77 12.01 -17.01 -19.84
CA THR A 77 12.61 -15.91 -19.07
C THR A 77 14.12 -15.83 -19.37
N LEU A 78 14.58 -14.64 -19.74
CA LEU A 78 15.98 -14.36 -20.08
C LEU A 78 16.74 -13.73 -18.91
N TYR A 79 16.02 -13.01 -18.06
CA TYR A 79 16.52 -12.36 -16.87
C TYR A 79 15.38 -12.11 -15.90
N GLU A 80 15.61 -12.32 -14.61
CA GLU A 80 14.64 -12.07 -13.55
C GLU A 80 15.34 -11.27 -12.46
N PHE A 81 14.62 -10.35 -11.83
CA PHE A 81 15.17 -9.43 -10.86
C PHE A 81 14.18 -9.25 -9.70
N ASN A 82 14.74 -9.11 -8.50
CA ASN A 82 13.99 -8.86 -7.28
C ASN A 82 14.93 -8.14 -6.30
N GLU A 83 15.11 -6.85 -6.54
CA GLU A 83 16.05 -5.99 -5.83
C GLU A 83 15.30 -5.17 -4.78
N SER A 84 15.88 -5.04 -3.59
CA SER A 84 15.35 -4.15 -2.55
C SER A 84 15.80 -2.72 -2.80
N SER A 85 14.86 -1.77 -2.89
CA SER A 85 15.17 -0.33 -2.93
C SER A 85 14.57 0.40 -1.72
N SER A 86 15.08 1.60 -1.43
CA SER A 86 14.59 2.46 -0.36
C SER A 86 13.10 2.86 -0.51
N TYR A 87 12.53 2.68 -1.71
CA TYR A 87 11.17 3.12 -2.08
C TYR A 87 10.23 1.99 -2.51
N GLY A 88 10.69 0.73 -2.45
CA GLY A 88 9.91 -0.47 -2.77
C GLY A 88 10.74 -1.53 -3.50
N ASP A 89 10.35 -2.79 -3.38
CA ASP A 89 11.03 -3.89 -4.09
C ASP A 89 10.84 -3.73 -5.61
N VAL A 90 11.96 -3.65 -6.33
CA VAL A 90 12.00 -3.63 -7.79
C VAL A 90 12.07 -5.07 -8.26
N ALA A 91 10.93 -5.61 -8.65
CA ALA A 91 10.83 -7.00 -9.07
C ALA A 91 10.16 -7.14 -10.43
N GLY A 92 10.53 -8.19 -11.15
CA GLY A 92 10.01 -8.47 -12.47
C GLY A 92 10.91 -9.41 -13.26
N PHE A 93 10.65 -9.48 -14.55
CA PHE A 93 11.44 -10.30 -15.46
C PHE A 93 11.51 -9.70 -16.85
N PHE A 94 12.47 -10.17 -17.62
CA PHE A 94 12.62 -9.97 -19.04
C PHE A 94 12.55 -11.33 -19.72
N ALA A 95 11.63 -11.49 -20.68
CA ALA A 95 11.37 -12.76 -21.35
C ALA A 95 11.29 -12.59 -22.87
N VAL A 96 11.53 -13.68 -23.59
CA VAL A 96 11.23 -13.80 -25.01
C VAL A 96 9.92 -14.56 -25.20
N ASP A 97 9.10 -14.10 -26.13
CA ASP A 97 7.92 -14.79 -26.66
C ASP A 97 8.16 -15.08 -28.14
N LYS A 98 8.42 -16.35 -28.46
CA LYS A 98 8.71 -16.80 -29.82
C LYS A 98 7.44 -16.98 -30.66
N THR A 99 6.28 -17.01 -30.01
CA THR A 99 4.98 -17.16 -30.70
C THR A 99 4.52 -15.83 -31.26
N ASN A 100 4.72 -14.75 -30.51
CA ASN A 100 4.31 -13.40 -30.89
C ASN A 100 5.48 -12.52 -31.38
N GLU A 101 6.71 -13.06 -31.44
CA GLU A 101 7.94 -12.35 -31.79
C GLU A 101 8.20 -11.12 -30.91
N LEU A 102 8.11 -11.30 -29.58
CA LEU A 102 8.24 -10.23 -28.58
C LEU A 102 9.44 -10.45 -27.65
N LEU A 103 10.00 -9.33 -27.20
CA LEU A 103 10.92 -9.23 -26.07
C LEU A 103 10.20 -8.40 -24.99
N VAL A 104 9.80 -9.00 -23.88
CA VAL A 104 8.90 -8.37 -22.91
C VAL A 104 9.60 -8.17 -21.56
N VAL A 105 9.74 -6.92 -21.14
CA VAL A 105 10.11 -6.54 -19.77
C VAL A 105 8.82 -6.31 -18.99
N SER A 106 8.60 -7.09 -17.93
CA SER A 106 7.42 -6.99 -17.07
C SER A 106 7.83 -6.61 -15.65
N PHE A 107 7.36 -5.44 -15.19
CA PHE A 107 7.57 -4.96 -13.83
C PHE A 107 6.38 -5.28 -12.93
N ARG A 108 6.70 -5.87 -11.77
CA ARG A 108 5.75 -6.10 -10.70
C ARG A 108 5.45 -4.79 -9.99
N GLY A 109 4.19 -4.59 -9.62
CA GLY A 109 3.84 -3.56 -8.65
C GLY A 109 4.25 -3.92 -7.22
N SER A 110 4.00 -3.00 -6.30
CA SER A 110 4.25 -3.24 -4.88
C SER A 110 3.35 -4.36 -4.39
N ARG A 111 3.94 -5.33 -3.66
CA ARG A 111 3.15 -6.39 -3.02
C ARG A 111 2.11 -5.78 -2.09
N THR A 112 2.46 -4.67 -1.41
CA THR A 112 1.62 -3.98 -0.44
C THR A 112 0.98 -2.70 -0.97
N LEU A 113 0.06 -2.77 -1.93
CA LEU A 113 -0.35 -1.58 -2.66
C LEU A 113 -0.93 -0.45 -1.81
N GLU A 114 -1.80 -0.73 -0.85
CA GLU A 114 -2.37 0.33 0.00
C GLU A 114 -1.35 0.94 0.95
N THR A 115 -0.49 0.09 1.51
CA THR A 115 0.67 0.54 2.30
C THR A 115 1.59 1.36 1.43
N TRP A 116 1.76 0.99 0.15
CA TRP A 116 2.53 1.77 -0.80
C TRP A 116 1.86 3.12 -1.04
N ILE A 117 0.55 3.17 -1.36
CA ILE A 117 -0.24 4.40 -1.56
C ILE A 117 -0.17 5.32 -0.33
N ALA A 118 -0.31 4.76 0.87
CA ALA A 118 -0.23 5.50 2.13
C ALA A 118 1.19 5.99 2.43
N ASN A 119 2.23 5.31 1.92
CA ASN A 119 3.63 5.66 2.14
C ASN A 119 4.28 6.40 0.97
N ILE A 120 3.56 6.65 -0.16
CA ILE A 120 4.18 7.26 -1.34
C ILE A 120 4.78 8.60 -0.96
N ASN A 121 6.09 8.70 -1.18
CA ASN A 121 6.80 9.96 -1.13
C ASN A 121 6.69 10.64 -2.50
N PHE A 122 5.77 11.58 -2.70
CA PHE A 122 5.57 12.28 -3.97
C PHE A 122 6.70 13.26 -4.36
N GLY A 123 7.90 13.10 -3.82
CA GLY A 123 9.03 13.97 -4.10
C GLY A 123 9.37 13.99 -5.58
N PHE A 124 9.50 15.19 -6.14
CA PHE A 124 10.16 15.35 -7.43
C PHE A 124 11.66 15.18 -7.26
N THR A 125 12.29 14.62 -8.29
CA THR A 125 13.72 14.72 -8.54
C THR A 125 13.93 15.29 -9.93
N ASP A 126 15.05 15.99 -10.09
CA ASP A 126 15.48 16.48 -11.41
C ASP A 126 15.57 15.30 -12.38
N ALA A 127 14.86 15.41 -13.50
CA ALA A 127 14.88 14.46 -14.61
C ALA A 127 15.31 15.16 -15.90
N SER A 128 16.18 16.17 -15.78
CA SER A 128 16.74 16.92 -16.91
C SER A 128 17.55 16.03 -17.87
N SER A 129 18.03 14.88 -17.38
CA SER A 129 18.66 13.83 -18.18
C SER A 129 17.67 13.13 -19.14
N ILE A 130 16.37 13.16 -18.86
CA ILE A 130 15.32 12.62 -19.73
C ILE A 130 14.88 13.69 -20.73
N CYS A 131 14.55 14.90 -20.25
CA CYS A 131 14.09 16.02 -21.07
C CYS A 131 14.22 17.37 -20.34
N SER A 132 14.22 18.47 -21.10
CA SER A 132 14.30 19.83 -20.52
C SER A 132 13.13 20.09 -19.57
N ASP A 133 13.42 20.68 -18.41
CA ASP A 133 12.44 21.08 -17.38
C ASP A 133 11.60 19.91 -16.82
N CYS A 134 12.05 18.67 -17.07
CA CYS A 134 11.38 17.48 -16.59
C CYS A 134 11.77 17.17 -15.16
N GLU A 135 10.76 16.87 -14.35
CA GLU A 135 10.90 16.34 -13.01
C GLU A 135 10.13 15.02 -12.94
N ALA A 136 10.77 14.00 -12.39
CA ALA A 136 10.17 12.69 -12.19
C ALA A 136 9.92 12.44 -10.71
N HIS A 137 9.02 11.52 -10.40
CA HIS A 137 8.88 11.02 -9.05
C HIS A 137 10.18 10.33 -8.60
N SER A 138 10.81 10.80 -7.54
CA SER A 138 12.11 10.35 -7.06
C SER A 138 12.16 8.84 -6.85
N GLY A 139 11.16 8.29 -6.14
CA GLY A 139 11.10 6.86 -5.87
C GLY A 139 10.97 5.99 -7.12
N PHE A 140 10.28 6.46 -8.17
CA PHE A 140 10.14 5.67 -9.40
C PHE A 140 11.41 5.73 -10.24
N LEU A 141 12.04 6.90 -10.32
CA LEU A 141 13.27 7.06 -11.07
C LEU A 141 14.42 6.26 -10.41
N GLU A 142 14.59 6.38 -9.09
CA GLU A 142 15.59 5.60 -8.35
C GLU A 142 15.36 4.10 -8.49
N SER A 143 14.10 3.65 -8.40
CA SER A 143 13.74 2.24 -8.59
C SER A 143 14.06 1.72 -9.99
N TRP A 144 13.87 2.54 -11.02
CA TRP A 144 14.30 2.19 -12.38
C TRP A 144 15.83 2.09 -12.47
N GLU A 145 16.55 3.07 -11.90
CA GLU A 145 18.02 3.13 -11.94
C GLU A 145 18.69 1.90 -11.32
N VAL A 146 18.08 1.29 -10.29
CA VAL A 146 18.58 0.04 -9.67
C VAL A 146 18.77 -1.09 -10.68
N VAL A 147 17.91 -1.18 -11.70
CA VAL A 147 17.90 -2.29 -12.66
C VAL A 147 18.29 -1.88 -14.09
N ALA A 148 18.49 -0.58 -14.33
CA ALA A 148 18.64 -0.01 -15.67
C ALA A 148 19.83 -0.58 -16.44
N ASP A 149 21.00 -0.67 -15.82
CA ASP A 149 22.24 -1.12 -16.48
C ASP A 149 22.16 -2.61 -16.87
N ASP A 150 21.68 -3.45 -15.95
CA ASP A 150 21.51 -4.88 -16.19
C ASP A 150 20.45 -5.14 -17.24
N LEU A 151 19.27 -4.51 -17.14
CA LEU A 151 18.21 -4.66 -18.13
C LEU A 151 18.64 -4.20 -19.51
N THR A 152 19.30 -3.04 -19.62
CA THR A 152 19.77 -2.53 -20.92
C THR A 152 20.76 -3.50 -21.56
N SER A 153 21.69 -4.04 -20.77
CA SER A 153 22.67 -5.04 -21.25
C SER A 153 21.99 -6.32 -21.73
N LYS A 154 20.94 -6.79 -21.02
CA LYS A 154 20.17 -7.98 -21.42
C LYS A 154 19.32 -7.73 -22.66
N ILE A 155 18.73 -6.54 -22.80
CA ILE A 155 17.96 -6.14 -23.98
C ILE A 155 18.88 -6.13 -25.21
N GLU A 156 20.07 -5.54 -25.13
CA GLU A 156 21.04 -5.50 -26.23
C GLU A 156 21.44 -6.91 -26.70
N ALA A 157 21.75 -7.80 -25.75
CA ALA A 157 22.07 -9.19 -26.04
C ALA A 157 20.89 -9.95 -26.68
N ALA A 158 19.68 -9.72 -26.19
CA ALA A 158 18.48 -10.35 -26.70
C ALA A 158 18.12 -9.85 -28.10
N GLN A 159 18.24 -8.56 -28.40
CA GLN A 159 17.99 -8.02 -29.74
C GLN A 159 18.99 -8.53 -30.78
N THR A 160 20.23 -8.82 -30.36
CA THR A 160 21.22 -9.50 -31.23
C THR A 160 20.82 -10.94 -31.54
N THR A 161 20.22 -11.62 -30.55
CA THR A 161 19.81 -13.03 -30.67
C THR A 161 18.47 -13.18 -31.42
N TYR A 162 17.56 -12.23 -31.23
CA TYR A 162 16.19 -12.22 -31.76
C TYR A 162 15.96 -10.95 -32.60
N PRO A 163 16.67 -10.81 -33.75
CA PRO A 163 16.53 -9.62 -34.58
C PRO A 163 15.10 -9.50 -35.13
N GLY A 164 14.53 -8.30 -35.05
CA GLY A 164 13.18 -8.01 -35.55
C GLY A 164 12.05 -8.25 -34.53
N TYR A 165 12.35 -8.78 -33.35
CA TYR A 165 11.34 -8.94 -32.30
C TYR A 165 10.97 -7.58 -31.71
N THR A 166 9.69 -7.40 -31.40
CA THR A 166 9.19 -6.14 -30.82
C THR A 166 9.53 -6.08 -29.34
N LEU A 167 10.23 -5.01 -28.93
CA LEU A 167 10.47 -4.74 -27.52
C LEU A 167 9.19 -4.18 -26.89
N VAL A 168 8.78 -4.76 -25.76
CA VAL A 168 7.64 -4.33 -24.98
C VAL A 168 8.06 -4.14 -23.53
N VAL A 169 7.62 -3.05 -22.93
CA VAL A 169 7.77 -2.80 -21.50
C VAL A 169 6.37 -2.68 -20.89
N THR A 170 6.09 -3.45 -19.86
CA THR A 170 4.77 -3.46 -19.23
C THR A 170 4.86 -3.55 -17.72
N GLY A 171 3.78 -3.14 -17.07
CA GLY A 171 3.65 -3.24 -15.63
C GLY A 171 2.29 -2.75 -15.14
N HIS A 172 1.91 -3.25 -13.98
CA HIS A 172 0.71 -2.85 -13.27
C HIS A 172 1.09 -2.02 -12.04
N SER A 173 0.28 -1.01 -11.71
CA SER A 173 0.44 -0.20 -10.51
C SER A 173 1.82 0.49 -10.45
N PHE A 174 2.55 0.37 -9.35
CA PHE A 174 3.97 0.76 -9.21
C PHE A 174 4.83 0.26 -10.39
N GLY A 175 4.62 -0.97 -10.87
CA GLY A 175 5.35 -1.51 -12.03
C GLY A 175 5.02 -0.76 -13.33
N GLY A 176 3.81 -0.22 -13.45
CA GLY A 176 3.42 0.65 -14.56
C GLY A 176 4.18 1.98 -14.56
N ALA A 177 4.51 2.52 -13.39
CA ALA A 177 5.36 3.70 -13.26
C ALA A 177 6.78 3.43 -13.77
N LEU A 178 7.37 2.31 -13.36
CA LEU A 178 8.70 1.88 -13.83
C LEU A 178 8.70 1.60 -15.34
N ALA A 179 7.66 0.94 -15.85
CA ALA A 179 7.51 0.68 -17.28
C ALA A 179 7.46 1.98 -18.10
N THR A 180 6.77 3.01 -17.58
CA THR A 180 6.68 4.32 -18.25
C THR A 180 8.03 5.03 -18.29
N LEU A 181 8.70 5.18 -17.13
CA LEU A 181 9.99 5.86 -17.06
C LEU A 181 11.07 5.07 -17.81
N GLY A 182 11.14 3.75 -17.60
CA GLY A 182 12.09 2.88 -18.27
C GLY A 182 11.91 2.86 -19.79
N GLY A 183 10.67 2.77 -20.28
CA GLY A 183 10.39 2.87 -21.72
C GLY A 183 10.82 4.21 -22.32
N THR A 184 10.59 5.30 -21.60
CA THR A 184 11.00 6.66 -22.02
C THR A 184 12.52 6.78 -22.11
N ILE A 185 13.23 6.29 -21.10
CA ILE A 185 14.70 6.34 -21.03
C ILE A 185 15.33 5.42 -22.08
N LEU A 186 14.77 4.23 -22.30
CA LEU A 186 15.19 3.32 -23.36
C LEU A 186 15.03 3.96 -24.76
N ARG A 187 13.96 4.72 -24.99
CA ARG A 187 13.79 5.49 -26.24
C ARG A 187 14.87 6.55 -26.42
N ASN A 188 15.24 7.25 -25.35
CA ASN A 188 16.34 8.21 -25.39
C ASN A 188 17.67 7.54 -25.74
N ALA A 189 17.84 6.27 -25.37
CA ALA A 189 19.01 5.45 -25.71
C ALA A 189 18.95 4.81 -27.11
N GLY A 190 17.88 5.04 -27.89
CA GLY A 190 17.74 4.56 -29.26
C GLY A 190 17.02 3.21 -29.42
N TYR A 191 16.42 2.69 -28.35
CA TYR A 191 15.51 1.55 -28.42
C TYR A 191 14.09 2.00 -28.75
N GLU A 192 13.23 1.10 -29.24
CA GLU A 192 11.85 1.43 -29.62
C GLU A 192 10.83 0.54 -28.89
N PRO A 193 10.75 0.58 -27.54
CA PRO A 193 9.78 -0.21 -26.79
C PRO A 193 8.34 0.30 -27.02
N ASN A 194 7.39 -0.62 -27.13
CA ASN A 194 5.97 -0.34 -26.88
C ASN A 194 5.70 -0.43 -25.38
N VAL A 195 5.02 0.56 -24.80
CA VAL A 195 4.79 0.64 -23.34
C VAL A 195 3.31 0.43 -23.02
N TYR A 196 3.00 -0.61 -22.26
CA TYR A 196 1.63 -0.92 -21.82
C TYR A 196 1.55 -0.89 -20.30
N THR A 197 0.70 -0.04 -19.75
CA THR A 197 0.59 0.13 -18.29
C THR A 197 -0.84 0.02 -17.83
N TYR A 198 -1.02 -0.49 -16.61
CA TYR A 198 -2.33 -0.77 -16.03
C TYR A 198 -2.40 -0.16 -14.65
N GLY A 199 -3.34 0.77 -14.43
CA GLY A 199 -3.49 1.44 -13.13
C GLY A 199 -2.24 2.23 -12.71
N GLN A 200 -1.43 2.73 -13.65
CA GLN A 200 -0.19 3.43 -13.28
C GLN A 200 -0.48 4.73 -12.49
N PRO A 201 0.34 5.07 -11.49
CA PRO A 201 0.34 6.40 -10.88
C PRO A 201 0.96 7.44 -11.82
N ARG A 202 0.84 8.73 -11.48
CA ARG A 202 1.52 9.82 -12.20
C ARG A 202 3.03 9.73 -11.96
N VAL A 203 3.83 9.85 -13.02
CA VAL A 203 5.27 9.57 -12.96
C VAL A 203 6.16 10.82 -12.90
N GLY A 204 5.61 12.00 -13.19
CA GLY A 204 6.35 13.25 -13.14
C GLY A 204 5.49 14.48 -13.44
N ASN A 205 6.15 15.59 -13.70
CA ASN A 205 5.52 16.88 -13.97
C ASN A 205 4.89 16.95 -15.36
N GLU A 206 4.21 18.05 -15.67
CA GLU A 206 3.56 18.26 -16.97
C GLU A 206 4.55 18.23 -18.14
N ALA A 207 5.75 18.79 -17.99
CA ALA A 207 6.80 18.74 -19.01
C ALA A 207 7.20 17.29 -19.34
N LEU A 208 7.39 16.45 -18.32
CA LEU A 208 7.66 15.03 -18.52
C LEU A 208 6.47 14.31 -19.18
N ALA A 209 5.24 14.61 -18.77
CA ALA A 209 4.04 14.02 -19.35
C ALA A 209 3.86 14.39 -20.85
N GLU A 210 4.13 15.64 -21.22
CA GLU A 210 4.15 16.09 -22.61
C GLU A 210 5.26 15.40 -23.40
N TYR A 211 6.45 15.29 -22.83
CA TYR A 211 7.58 14.61 -23.46
C TYR A 211 7.25 13.14 -23.77
N ILE A 212 6.74 12.40 -22.78
CA ILE A 212 6.31 11.01 -22.95
C ILE A 212 5.20 10.89 -24.01
N THR A 213 4.23 11.81 -23.99
CA THR A 213 3.14 11.85 -24.99
C THR A 213 3.70 12.03 -26.40
N ASN A 214 4.68 12.92 -26.58
CA ASN A 214 5.28 13.22 -27.88
C ASN A 214 6.19 12.10 -28.41
N GLN A 215 6.77 11.27 -27.53
CA GLN A 215 7.48 10.05 -27.96
C GLN A 215 6.53 8.99 -28.53
N GLY A 216 5.26 8.98 -28.11
CA GLY A 216 4.27 8.01 -28.57
C GLY A 216 4.45 6.60 -27.98
N SER A 217 3.80 5.62 -28.61
CA SER A 217 3.84 4.19 -28.23
C SER A 217 3.58 3.92 -26.74
N LEU A 218 2.65 4.66 -26.14
CA LEU A 218 2.16 4.47 -24.78
C LEU A 218 0.68 4.08 -24.80
N TRP A 219 0.37 2.97 -24.15
CA TRP A 219 -0.98 2.50 -23.88
C TRP A 219 -1.21 2.49 -22.37
N ARG A 220 -1.62 3.66 -21.85
CA ARG A 220 -1.92 3.86 -20.43
C ARG A 220 -3.37 3.49 -20.15
N VAL A 221 -3.59 2.32 -19.54
CA VAL A 221 -4.92 1.81 -19.22
C VAL A 221 -5.31 2.21 -17.80
N THR A 222 -6.55 2.70 -17.63
CA THR A 222 -7.19 3.01 -16.34
C THR A 222 -8.56 2.33 -16.26
N HIS A 223 -9.09 2.12 -15.06
CA HIS A 223 -10.37 1.44 -14.85
C HIS A 223 -11.23 2.24 -13.88
N GLU A 224 -12.44 2.59 -14.32
CA GLU A 224 -13.48 3.19 -13.47
C GLU A 224 -12.91 4.28 -12.55
N SER A 225 -13.13 4.18 -11.24
CA SER A 225 -12.69 5.14 -10.23
C SER A 225 -11.39 4.77 -9.51
N ASP A 226 -10.56 3.89 -10.10
CA ASP A 226 -9.25 3.48 -9.57
C ASP A 226 -8.48 4.67 -8.97
N LEU A 227 -8.11 4.54 -7.70
CA LEU A 227 -7.38 5.55 -6.93
C LEU A 227 -5.93 5.74 -7.40
N VAL A 228 -5.25 4.70 -7.90
CA VAL A 228 -3.81 4.76 -8.16
C VAL A 228 -3.44 5.75 -9.26
N PRO A 229 -4.13 5.82 -10.41
CA PRO A 229 -3.88 6.86 -11.40
C PRO A 229 -4.21 8.27 -10.92
N LYS A 230 -4.87 8.42 -9.78
CA LYS A 230 -5.15 9.72 -9.15
C LYS A 230 -4.04 10.17 -8.21
N VAL A 231 -3.02 9.36 -7.95
CA VAL A 231 -1.85 9.71 -7.15
C VAL A 231 -0.55 9.64 -7.97
N PRO A 232 0.49 10.42 -7.62
CA PRO A 232 0.46 11.67 -6.86
C PRO A 232 -0.59 12.68 -7.36
N PRO A 233 -1.21 13.53 -6.51
CA PRO A 233 -2.26 14.45 -6.96
C PRO A 233 -1.78 15.44 -8.03
N SER A 234 -2.65 15.75 -9.01
CA SER A 234 -2.29 16.73 -10.04
C SER A 234 -2.13 18.17 -9.51
N THR A 235 -2.72 18.46 -8.35
CA THR A 235 -2.64 19.77 -7.68
C THR A 235 -1.24 20.11 -7.17
N ILE A 236 -0.36 19.12 -7.03
CA ILE A 236 1.04 19.30 -6.63
C ILE A 236 2.01 19.21 -7.83
N GLY A 237 1.51 19.40 -9.05
CA GLY A 237 2.35 19.54 -10.26
C GLY A 237 2.56 18.26 -11.06
N PHE A 238 2.05 17.11 -10.60
CA PHE A 238 2.11 15.86 -11.36
C PHE A 238 1.08 15.83 -12.49
N SER A 239 1.46 15.25 -13.63
CA SER A 239 0.55 15.08 -14.76
C SER A 239 0.66 13.69 -15.36
N HIS A 240 -0.41 13.28 -16.05
CA HIS A 240 -0.42 12.04 -16.82
C HIS A 240 -0.14 12.32 -18.29
N ALA A 241 0.65 11.45 -18.91
CA ALA A 241 0.80 11.40 -20.36
C ALA A 241 -0.50 10.91 -21.03
N SER A 242 -0.63 11.24 -22.32
CA SER A 242 -1.77 10.93 -23.20
C SER A 242 -1.34 9.90 -24.27
N PRO A 243 -2.27 9.07 -24.79
CA PRO A 243 -3.68 8.96 -24.42
C PRO A 243 -3.92 8.04 -23.20
N GLU A 244 -5.10 8.18 -22.60
CA GLU A 244 -5.67 7.21 -21.66
C GLU A 244 -6.60 6.23 -22.38
N TYR A 245 -6.53 4.95 -22.02
CA TYR A 245 -7.50 3.93 -22.41
C TYR A 245 -8.33 3.59 -21.16
N TRP A 246 -9.47 4.26 -20.99
CA TRP A 246 -10.27 4.18 -19.78
C TRP A 246 -11.38 3.14 -19.91
N ILE A 247 -11.31 2.09 -19.08
CA ILE A 247 -12.32 1.03 -19.01
C ILE A 247 -13.50 1.53 -18.16
N THR A 248 -14.70 1.50 -18.73
CA THR A 248 -15.93 2.12 -18.17
C THR A 248 -16.96 1.12 -17.64
N VAL A 249 -16.61 -0.15 -17.60
CA VAL A 249 -17.43 -1.20 -17.00
C VAL A 249 -16.82 -1.64 -15.68
N GLY A 250 -17.65 -1.92 -14.69
CA GLY A 250 -17.20 -2.30 -13.34
C GLY A 250 -16.55 -3.69 -13.25
N ASN A 251 -16.11 -4.01 -12.04
CA ASN A 251 -15.45 -5.27 -11.69
C ASN A 251 -16.27 -6.51 -12.11
N ASP A 252 -15.56 -7.59 -12.41
CA ASP A 252 -16.09 -8.91 -12.82
C ASP A 252 -16.89 -8.92 -14.14
N VAL A 253 -16.80 -7.84 -14.93
CA VAL A 253 -17.38 -7.75 -16.28
C VAL A 253 -16.31 -8.02 -17.34
N THR A 254 -16.68 -8.80 -18.37
CA THR A 254 -15.81 -8.98 -19.55
C THR A 254 -15.74 -7.68 -20.34
N VAL A 255 -14.55 -7.10 -20.46
CA VAL A 255 -14.33 -5.86 -21.20
C VAL A 255 -14.40 -6.14 -22.72
N THR A 256 -15.16 -5.32 -23.43
CA THR A 256 -15.26 -5.32 -24.89
C THR A 256 -14.72 -4.02 -25.46
N SER A 257 -14.60 -3.95 -26.79
CA SER A 257 -14.07 -2.76 -27.48
C SER A 257 -14.89 -1.49 -27.27
N SER A 258 -16.20 -1.63 -26.99
CA SER A 258 -17.09 -0.49 -26.70
C SER A 258 -17.00 -0.01 -25.25
N ASP A 259 -16.30 -0.75 -24.38
CA ASP A 259 -16.18 -0.44 -22.96
C ASP A 259 -14.88 0.33 -22.64
N ILE A 260 -14.12 0.72 -23.68
CA ILE A 260 -12.86 1.45 -23.55
C ILE A 260 -12.98 2.80 -24.26
N ASP A 261 -13.00 3.86 -23.46
CA ASP A 261 -12.95 5.24 -23.96
C ASP A 261 -11.49 5.70 -24.10
N VAL A 262 -11.14 6.20 -25.28
CA VAL A 262 -9.83 6.82 -25.51
C VAL A 262 -9.88 8.30 -25.17
N ILE A 263 -9.17 8.69 -24.10
CA ILE A 263 -9.10 10.07 -23.64
C ILE A 263 -7.78 10.69 -24.09
N GLU A 264 -7.87 11.71 -24.94
CA GLU A 264 -6.73 12.50 -25.38
C GLU A 264 -6.53 13.72 -24.47
N GLY A 265 -5.28 14.19 -24.40
CA GLY A 265 -4.87 15.39 -23.67
C GLY A 265 -4.07 15.07 -22.41
N VAL A 266 -2.89 15.68 -22.31
CA VAL A 266 -2.04 15.61 -21.11
C VAL A 266 -2.83 16.13 -19.91
N GLY A 267 -2.80 15.39 -18.80
CA GLY A 267 -3.50 15.76 -17.56
C GLY A 267 -5.03 15.82 -17.66
N SER A 268 -5.65 15.23 -18.69
CA SER A 268 -7.10 15.26 -18.88
C SER A 268 -7.87 14.68 -17.69
N LYS A 269 -9.00 15.31 -17.36
CA LYS A 269 -9.95 14.86 -16.33
C LYS A 269 -11.20 14.21 -16.92
N ALA A 270 -11.21 13.90 -18.22
CA ALA A 270 -12.38 13.31 -18.87
C ALA A 270 -12.51 11.79 -18.64
N GLY A 271 -11.44 11.12 -18.20
CA GLY A 271 -11.43 9.69 -17.85
C GLY A 271 -11.37 9.46 -16.34
N ASN A 272 -10.55 8.49 -15.91
CA ASN A 272 -10.43 8.07 -14.50
C ASN A 272 -10.21 9.26 -13.55
N ALA A 273 -9.35 10.22 -13.91
CA ALA A 273 -9.04 11.37 -13.04
C ALA A 273 -10.25 12.28 -12.72
N GLY A 274 -11.34 12.22 -13.50
CA GLY A 274 -12.57 12.97 -13.27
C GLY A 274 -13.63 12.25 -12.44
N THR A 275 -13.44 10.96 -12.15
CA THR A 275 -14.43 10.16 -11.41
C THR A 275 -14.44 10.53 -9.92
N LEU A 276 -15.65 10.56 -9.34
CA LEU A 276 -15.89 10.76 -7.91
C LEU A 276 -15.72 9.43 -7.15
N ASP A 277 -15.53 9.50 -5.84
CA ASP A 277 -15.42 8.34 -4.94
C ASP A 277 -14.33 7.33 -5.37
N PRO A 278 -13.04 7.69 -5.20
CA PRO A 278 -11.95 6.83 -5.60
C PRO A 278 -11.96 5.54 -4.80
N SER A 279 -11.74 4.42 -5.48
CA SER A 279 -11.71 3.12 -4.85
C SER A 279 -10.52 2.32 -5.33
N ILE A 280 -10.04 1.45 -4.44
CA ILE A 280 -8.90 0.60 -4.69
C ILE A 280 -9.34 -0.75 -5.27
N ASP A 281 -10.60 -1.16 -5.08
CA ASP A 281 -11.14 -2.43 -5.57
C ASP A 281 -11.04 -2.53 -7.11
N GLU A 282 -11.25 -1.43 -7.83
CA GLU A 282 -11.12 -1.29 -9.29
C GLU A 282 -9.67 -1.48 -9.75
N HIS A 283 -8.70 -1.12 -8.91
CA HIS A 283 -7.28 -1.25 -9.22
C HIS A 283 -6.86 -2.73 -9.32
N ALA A 284 -7.32 -3.54 -8.37
CA ALA A 284 -7.03 -4.98 -8.31
C ALA A 284 -7.45 -5.71 -9.60
N PHE A 285 -8.60 -5.30 -10.14
CA PHE A 285 -9.23 -5.92 -11.29
C PHE A 285 -8.42 -5.73 -12.59
N MET A 286 -7.62 -4.66 -12.68
CA MET A 286 -6.81 -4.38 -13.88
C MET A 286 -5.68 -5.39 -14.09
N ALA A 287 -5.15 -5.98 -13.02
CA ALA A 287 -4.21 -7.10 -13.08
C ALA A 287 -4.88 -8.42 -13.54
N VAL A 288 -6.22 -8.44 -13.67
CA VAL A 288 -7.04 -9.65 -13.86
C VAL A 288 -7.99 -9.51 -15.06
N MET A 289 -7.76 -8.55 -15.98
CA MET A 289 -8.44 -8.54 -17.30
C MET A 289 -8.37 -9.90 -18.04
N ALA A 290 -7.46 -10.78 -17.60
CA ALA A 290 -7.26 -12.15 -18.02
C ALA A 290 -8.39 -13.17 -17.72
N VAL A 291 -9.23 -13.00 -16.68
CA VAL A 291 -10.02 -14.16 -16.18
C VAL A 291 -11.38 -14.33 -16.86
N MET A 292 -11.86 -13.39 -17.67
CA MET A 292 -13.15 -13.55 -18.35
C MET A 292 -13.10 -13.65 -19.88
N ALA A 293 -11.94 -13.44 -20.52
CA ALA A 293 -11.80 -13.67 -21.97
C ALA A 293 -11.68 -15.18 -22.34
N VAL A 294 -11.30 -16.05 -21.40
CA VAL A 294 -10.98 -17.47 -21.69
C VAL A 294 -12.14 -18.44 -21.46
N ILE A 295 -13.22 -18.04 -20.79
CA ILE A 295 -14.36 -18.95 -20.55
C ILE A 295 -15.27 -19.12 -21.78
N ILE A 296 -15.22 -18.22 -22.78
CA ILE A 296 -16.13 -18.28 -23.94
C ILE A 296 -15.49 -18.88 -25.20
N SER A 297 -14.15 -18.90 -25.33
CA SER A 297 -13.48 -19.47 -26.52
C SER A 297 -13.28 -20.99 -26.48
N ALA A 298 -13.56 -21.66 -25.34
CA ALA A 298 -13.43 -23.11 -25.18
C ALA A 298 -14.71 -23.92 -25.47
N LEU A 299 -15.76 -23.30 -26.04
CA LEU A 299 -16.95 -24.03 -26.50
C LEU A 299 -16.97 -24.10 -28.04
N PRO A 300 -16.96 -25.30 -28.65
CA PRO A 300 -17.03 -25.41 -30.10
C PRO A 300 -18.33 -24.79 -30.63
N SER A 301 -18.19 -23.95 -31.66
CA SER A 301 -19.21 -23.08 -32.28
C SER A 301 -20.40 -23.78 -32.95
N ASN A 302 -20.74 -25.02 -32.55
CA ASN A 302 -21.82 -25.81 -33.14
C ASN A 302 -23.01 -26.07 -32.19
N MET A 303 -23.26 -25.21 -31.20
CA MET A 303 -24.42 -25.35 -30.31
C MET A 303 -25.26 -24.09 -30.10
N LEU A 304 -25.30 -23.18 -31.08
CA LEU A 304 -26.16 -21.99 -30.99
C LEU A 304 -27.07 -21.75 -32.20
N PHE A 305 -27.57 -22.78 -32.87
CA PHE A 305 -28.80 -22.67 -33.68
C PHE A 305 -29.57 -23.98 -33.77
N ALA A 306 -30.55 -24.18 -32.88
CA ALA A 306 -31.75 -24.99 -33.18
C ALA A 306 -32.85 -24.70 -32.14
N PRO A 307 -34.10 -24.42 -32.57
CA PRO A 307 -35.18 -24.05 -31.67
C PRO A 307 -35.77 -25.24 -30.90
N SER A 308 -36.13 -24.97 -29.66
CA SER A 308 -37.09 -25.65 -28.76
C SER A 308 -37.72 -26.97 -29.23
N GLY A 309 -37.33 -28.08 -28.58
CA GLY A 309 -38.02 -29.38 -28.60
C GLY A 309 -37.78 -30.21 -27.31
N PRO A 310 -38.69 -31.12 -26.91
CA PRO A 310 -38.77 -31.67 -25.56
C PRO A 310 -37.65 -32.68 -25.24
N GLN A 311 -37.05 -32.56 -24.05
CA GLN A 311 -35.88 -33.33 -23.61
C GLN A 311 -36.19 -34.81 -23.32
N GLY A 312 -35.37 -35.72 -23.86
CA GLY A 312 -35.45 -37.16 -23.62
C GLY A 312 -34.69 -37.68 -22.38
N PRO A 313 -35.11 -38.81 -21.78
CA PRO A 313 -34.68 -39.30 -20.46
C PRO A 313 -33.22 -39.81 -20.37
N ARG A 314 -32.49 -39.98 -21.48
CA ARG A 314 -31.11 -40.52 -21.48
C ARG A 314 -30.07 -39.53 -20.95
N ARG A 315 -30.26 -38.21 -21.08
CA ARG A 315 -29.29 -37.17 -20.66
C ARG A 315 -29.23 -36.98 -19.14
N ARG A 316 -30.33 -37.27 -18.43
CA ARG A 316 -30.44 -37.17 -16.95
C ARG A 316 -29.68 -38.28 -16.22
N SER A 317 -29.45 -39.43 -16.86
CA SER A 317 -28.71 -40.55 -16.26
C SER A 317 -27.18 -40.35 -16.27
N ARG A 318 -26.65 -39.70 -17.32
CA ARG A 318 -25.20 -39.43 -17.46
C ARG A 318 -24.68 -38.38 -16.49
N MET A 319 -25.45 -37.31 -16.22
CA MET A 319 -25.09 -36.32 -15.19
C MET A 319 -25.08 -36.95 -13.79
N LYS A 320 -26.09 -37.78 -13.46
CA LYS A 320 -26.13 -38.46 -12.15
C LYS A 320 -24.98 -39.43 -11.93
N ALA A 321 -24.52 -40.10 -12.99
CA ALA A 321 -23.35 -40.97 -12.92
C ALA A 321 -22.06 -40.17 -12.68
N ILE A 322 -21.89 -39.01 -13.34
CA ILE A 322 -20.70 -38.15 -13.16
C ILE A 322 -20.63 -37.58 -11.74
N PHE A 323 -21.74 -37.07 -11.20
CA PHE A 323 -21.78 -36.58 -9.82
C PHE A 323 -21.53 -37.69 -8.78
N LEU A 324 -22.03 -38.90 -9.03
CA LEU A 324 -21.76 -40.05 -8.14
C LEU A 324 -20.28 -40.45 -8.17
N THR A 325 -19.64 -40.46 -9.34
CA THR A 325 -18.21 -40.77 -9.47
C THR A 325 -17.34 -39.71 -8.78
N ILE A 326 -17.65 -38.42 -8.96
CA ILE A 326 -16.94 -37.33 -8.28
C ILE A 326 -17.07 -37.45 -6.75
N PHE A 327 -18.26 -37.77 -6.26
CA PHE A 327 -18.50 -37.95 -4.82
C PHE A 327 -17.73 -39.14 -4.24
N ILE A 328 -17.62 -40.25 -4.98
CA ILE A 328 -16.86 -41.43 -4.57
C ILE A 328 -15.34 -41.13 -4.55
N VAL A 329 -14.82 -40.39 -5.52
CA VAL A 329 -13.39 -40.01 -5.55
C VAL A 329 -13.05 -39.09 -4.37
N ILE A 330 -13.91 -38.11 -4.06
CA ILE A 330 -13.72 -37.21 -2.91
C ILE A 330 -13.80 -38.00 -1.58
N ALA A 331 -14.76 -38.92 -1.45
CA ALA A 331 -14.87 -39.75 -0.24
C ALA A 331 -13.65 -40.66 -0.04
N LEU A 332 -13.11 -41.25 -1.12
CA LEU A 332 -11.90 -42.07 -1.06
C LEU A 332 -10.65 -41.23 -0.76
N TYR A 333 -10.56 -40.02 -1.30
CA TYR A 333 -9.49 -39.07 -0.99
C TYR A 333 -9.49 -38.68 0.50
N LEU A 334 -10.65 -38.34 1.06
CA LEU A 334 -10.79 -37.99 2.47
C LEU A 334 -10.49 -39.17 3.40
N LEU A 335 -10.85 -40.39 3.01
CA LEU A 335 -10.50 -41.60 3.77
C LEU A 335 -8.99 -41.86 3.74
N PHE A 336 -8.32 -41.67 2.59
CA PHE A 336 -6.88 -41.89 2.43
C PHE A 336 -6.01 -40.90 3.22
N PHE A 337 -6.47 -39.64 3.34
CA PHE A 337 -5.76 -38.59 4.10
C PHE A 337 -6.15 -38.52 5.59
N SER A 338 -7.18 -39.24 6.03
CA SER A 338 -7.54 -39.30 7.47
C SER A 338 -6.67 -40.25 8.31
N THR A 339 -5.80 -41.06 7.68
CA THR A 339 -5.09 -42.16 8.37
C THR A 339 -3.57 -42.03 8.49
N THR A 340 -2.96 -40.89 8.15
CA THR A 340 -1.52 -40.67 8.40
C THR A 340 -1.29 -39.83 9.66
N LYS A 341 -1.43 -40.46 10.84
CA LYS A 341 -0.80 -39.96 12.07
C LYS A 341 0.56 -40.64 12.19
N SER A 342 1.63 -39.89 11.95
CA SER A 342 2.98 -40.28 12.38
C SER A 342 3.25 -39.75 13.78
N PRO A 343 4.02 -40.49 14.61
CA PRO A 343 4.05 -40.30 16.06
C PRO A 343 5.06 -39.22 16.46
N VAL A 344 4.66 -38.37 17.40
CA VAL A 344 5.54 -37.46 18.14
C VAL A 344 6.49 -38.30 19.00
N GLN A 345 7.79 -38.25 18.71
CA GLN A 345 8.82 -38.76 19.59
C GLN A 345 9.14 -37.71 20.65
N THR A 346 8.89 -38.10 21.90
CA THR A 346 9.31 -37.42 23.12
C THR A 346 10.74 -37.84 23.43
N GLU A 347 11.70 -36.91 23.43
CA GLU A 347 13.00 -37.14 24.07
C GLU A 347 13.21 -36.13 25.20
N THR A 348 13.06 -36.66 26.41
CA THR A 348 13.63 -36.16 27.65
C THR A 348 15.10 -36.59 27.76
N SER A 349 16.01 -35.67 28.09
CA SER A 349 17.29 -35.86 28.82
C SER A 349 18.21 -34.69 28.47
N SER A 350 19.03 -34.06 29.31
CA SER A 350 19.34 -34.15 30.74
C SER A 350 20.11 -32.88 31.08
N TYR A 351 19.87 -32.37 32.29
CA TYR A 351 20.71 -31.37 32.93
C TYR A 351 22.18 -31.82 33.02
N ALA A 352 23.08 -30.94 32.60
CA ALA A 352 24.47 -30.96 33.04
C ALA A 352 24.93 -29.51 33.27
N GLU A 353 25.02 -29.15 34.54
CA GLU A 353 25.65 -27.93 35.04
C GLU A 353 27.08 -27.80 34.50
N LYS A 354 27.41 -26.61 33.99
CA LYS A 354 28.77 -26.08 34.06
C LYS A 354 28.73 -24.61 34.41
N HIS A 355 28.95 -24.35 35.69
CA HIS A 355 29.33 -23.06 36.22
C HIS A 355 30.52 -22.48 35.44
N GLY A 356 30.31 -21.32 34.82
CA GLY A 356 31.33 -20.47 34.25
C GLY A 356 31.04 -19.03 34.66
N SER A 357 31.66 -18.60 35.76
CA SER A 357 31.62 -17.24 36.29
C SER A 357 32.07 -16.22 35.23
N SER A 358 31.19 -15.32 34.82
CA SER A 358 31.54 -14.04 34.22
C SER A 358 30.67 -12.95 34.82
N LYS A 359 31.33 -11.89 35.26
CA LYS A 359 30.84 -10.84 36.16
C LYS A 359 29.71 -10.04 35.53
N GLN A 360 28.66 -9.77 36.33
CA GLN A 360 27.71 -8.69 36.06
C GLN A 360 28.44 -7.34 35.96
N PRO A 361 28.14 -6.50 34.95
CA PRO A 361 28.38 -5.07 35.02
C PRO A 361 27.19 -4.38 35.68
N ASP A 362 27.47 -3.78 36.83
CA ASP A 362 26.80 -2.70 37.54
C ASP A 362 25.31 -2.40 37.25
N GLU A 363 24.55 -2.67 38.31
CA GLU A 363 23.42 -1.90 38.82
C GLU A 363 23.69 -0.37 38.77
N LEU A 364 23.54 0.24 37.61
CA LEU A 364 23.60 1.69 37.45
C LEU A 364 22.19 2.30 37.58
N ALA A 365 21.98 2.97 38.72
CA ALA A 365 20.92 3.95 39.03
C ALA A 365 19.46 3.44 39.07
N ARG A 366 19.04 2.91 40.22
CA ARG A 366 17.62 2.89 40.63
C ARG A 366 17.19 4.29 41.08
N PRO A 367 16.21 4.95 40.43
CA PRO A 367 15.57 6.12 41.02
C PRO A 367 14.67 5.66 42.17
N THR A 368 14.87 6.20 43.37
CA THR A 368 14.04 5.99 44.58
C THR A 368 12.66 6.68 44.50
N VAL A 369 12.26 7.15 43.32
CA VAL A 369 10.97 7.79 43.06
C VAL A 369 10.16 6.84 42.16
N PRO A 370 8.94 6.45 42.55
CA PRO A 370 8.06 5.66 41.68
C PRO A 370 7.88 6.36 40.34
N ARG A 371 8.24 5.69 39.23
CA ARG A 371 7.99 6.21 37.88
C ARG A 371 6.47 6.35 37.72
N ARG A 372 5.96 7.57 37.66
CA ARG A 372 4.51 7.80 37.45
C ARG A 372 4.13 7.74 35.98
N LYS A 373 5.01 8.19 35.09
CA LYS A 373 4.73 8.27 33.65
C LYS A 373 6.00 8.05 32.83
N ASP A 374 5.87 7.36 31.70
CA ASP A 374 6.99 7.07 30.79
C ASP A 374 6.56 7.20 29.33
N MET A 375 7.48 7.67 28.49
CA MET A 375 7.36 7.74 27.04
C MET A 375 8.24 6.65 26.44
N VAL A 376 7.60 5.66 25.80
CA VAL A 376 8.26 4.53 25.15
C VAL A 376 8.38 4.85 23.67
N VAL A 377 9.62 4.87 23.18
CA VAL A 377 9.94 5.41 21.85
C VAL A 377 10.74 4.38 21.07
N ALA A 378 10.23 3.96 19.92
CA ALA A 378 11.00 3.23 18.93
C ALA A 378 11.73 4.25 18.04
N SER A 379 13.05 4.12 17.94
CA SER A 379 13.92 5.10 17.27
C SER A 379 14.96 4.41 16.41
N MET A 380 15.39 5.09 15.35
CA MET A 380 16.64 4.80 14.64
C MET A 380 17.77 5.68 15.19
N LYS A 381 19.02 5.31 14.92
CA LYS A 381 20.21 6.07 15.30
C LYS A 381 20.25 7.46 14.68
N SER A 382 19.65 7.61 13.50
CA SER A 382 19.55 8.88 12.77
C SER A 382 18.47 9.84 13.31
N ASP A 383 17.57 9.37 14.16
CA ASP A 383 16.47 10.20 14.65
C ASP A 383 16.94 11.16 15.76
N ASP A 384 16.40 12.38 15.74
CA ASP A 384 16.56 13.33 16.83
C ASP A 384 15.44 13.18 17.86
N THR A 385 15.77 12.62 19.02
CA THR A 385 14.86 12.47 20.16
C THR A 385 15.13 13.48 21.29
N SER A 386 16.02 14.46 21.08
CA SER A 386 16.44 15.41 22.12
C SER A 386 15.27 16.31 22.59
N TRP A 387 14.34 16.61 21.70
CA TRP A 387 13.12 17.39 21.97
C TRP A 387 12.27 16.79 23.10
N LEU A 388 12.26 15.46 23.28
CA LEU A 388 11.52 14.83 24.37
C LEU A 388 12.03 15.28 25.74
N SER A 389 13.34 15.45 25.88
CA SER A 389 13.94 15.91 27.13
C SER A 389 13.72 17.41 27.36
N GLU A 390 13.74 18.20 26.28
CA GLU A 390 13.50 19.65 26.31
C GLU A 390 12.06 19.98 26.71
N TYR A 391 11.07 19.34 26.08
CA TYR A 391 9.67 19.74 26.22
C TYR A 391 8.87 18.92 27.23
N PHE A 392 9.37 17.74 27.64
CA PHE A 392 8.70 16.85 28.59
C PHE A 392 9.64 16.43 29.73
N PRO A 393 10.27 17.37 30.47
CA PRO A 393 11.27 17.04 31.48
C PRO A 393 10.73 16.11 32.59
N ASP A 394 9.44 16.23 32.92
CA ASP A 394 8.78 15.46 33.98
C ASP A 394 8.44 14.01 33.60
N TRP A 395 8.54 13.65 32.32
CA TRP A 395 8.31 12.29 31.84
C TRP A 395 9.62 11.49 31.90
N THR A 396 9.53 10.22 32.30
CA THR A 396 10.60 9.27 32.00
C THR A 396 10.60 9.00 30.49
N LYS A 397 11.75 8.68 29.91
CA LYS A 397 11.85 8.31 28.49
C LYS A 397 12.59 6.98 28.39
N SER A 398 11.97 6.03 27.71
CA SER A 398 12.52 4.72 27.37
C SER A 398 12.68 4.65 25.86
N ILE A 399 13.83 5.11 25.37
CA ILE A 399 14.14 5.26 23.93
C ILE A 399 14.94 4.05 23.47
N TYR A 400 14.33 3.19 22.67
CA TYR A 400 14.96 2.00 22.10
C TYR A 400 15.49 2.32 20.70
N VAL A 401 16.80 2.17 20.50
CA VAL A 401 17.45 2.36 19.20
C VAL A 401 17.61 1.00 18.52
N VAL A 402 16.82 0.74 17.49
CA VAL A 402 16.65 -0.62 16.95
C VAL A 402 17.74 -1.04 15.96
N ASP A 403 18.44 -0.08 15.38
CA ASP A 403 19.54 -0.24 14.42
C ASP A 403 20.94 -0.10 15.07
N ASP A 404 21.02 0.04 16.40
CA ASP A 404 22.27 0.09 17.15
C ASP A 404 22.28 -0.93 18.30
N LYS A 405 22.96 -2.07 18.09
CA LYS A 405 23.11 -3.13 19.10
C LYS A 405 23.88 -2.70 20.35
N GLY A 406 24.62 -1.59 20.28
CA GLY A 406 25.36 -1.02 21.41
C GLY A 406 24.57 0.02 22.20
N ALA A 407 23.35 0.36 21.76
CA ALA A 407 22.53 1.35 22.46
C ALA A 407 22.11 0.86 23.86
N PRO A 408 21.95 1.77 24.84
CA PRO A 408 21.56 1.41 26.21
C PRO A 408 20.23 0.63 26.28
N LEU A 409 19.29 0.95 25.39
CA LEU A 409 18.06 0.20 25.18
C LEU A 409 17.98 -0.14 23.68
N THR A 410 17.84 -1.43 23.38
CA THR A 410 17.71 -1.96 22.02
C THR A 410 16.91 -3.26 22.04
N VAL A 411 16.64 -3.84 20.88
CA VAL A 411 15.90 -5.10 20.72
C VAL A 411 16.82 -6.19 20.18
N THR A 412 16.55 -7.45 20.55
CA THR A 412 17.35 -8.60 20.08
C THR A 412 17.14 -8.88 18.60
N ARG A 413 15.95 -8.56 18.07
CA ARG A 413 15.57 -8.72 16.67
C ARG A 413 14.74 -7.52 16.24
N ASN A 414 15.16 -6.82 15.19
CA ASN A 414 14.38 -5.73 14.61
C ASN A 414 13.35 -6.31 13.63
N LYS A 415 12.12 -6.56 14.09
CA LYS A 415 11.01 -7.13 13.31
C LYS A 415 9.64 -6.70 13.85
N GLY A 416 8.68 -6.43 12.98
CA GLY A 416 7.35 -5.94 13.33
C GLY A 416 7.30 -4.45 13.63
N ARG A 417 8.20 -3.64 13.02
CA ARG A 417 8.30 -2.19 13.25
C ARG A 417 8.39 -1.83 14.75
N GLU A 418 7.65 -0.82 15.23
CA GLU A 418 7.63 -0.37 16.62
C GLU A 418 7.09 -1.42 17.61
N SER A 419 6.34 -2.42 17.12
CA SER A 419 5.69 -3.39 17.99
C SER A 419 6.67 -4.25 18.80
N MET A 420 7.85 -4.53 18.25
CA MET A 420 8.90 -5.25 18.99
C MET A 420 9.41 -4.45 20.19
N VAL A 421 9.60 -3.14 20.01
CA VAL A 421 10.02 -2.24 21.09
C VAL A 421 8.94 -2.20 22.15
N TYR A 422 7.67 -2.04 21.76
CA TYR A 422 6.56 -1.88 22.68
C TYR A 422 6.34 -3.14 23.52
N LEU A 423 6.37 -4.32 22.90
CA LEU A 423 6.29 -5.61 23.59
C LEU A 423 7.50 -5.83 24.51
N THR A 424 8.71 -5.52 24.04
CA THR A 424 9.93 -5.66 24.85
C THR A 424 9.87 -4.78 26.09
N TYR A 425 9.48 -3.51 25.95
CA TYR A 425 9.29 -2.61 27.09
C TYR A 425 8.29 -3.16 28.11
N ILE A 426 7.12 -3.60 27.65
CA ILE A 426 6.07 -4.14 28.54
C ILE A 426 6.59 -5.36 29.30
N ILE A 427 7.26 -6.29 28.62
CA ILE A 427 7.79 -7.53 29.21
C ILE A 427 8.87 -7.21 30.24
N ASP A 428 9.85 -6.39 29.88
CA ASP A 428 11.02 -6.11 30.71
C ASP A 428 10.62 -5.31 31.96
N ASN A 429 9.58 -4.47 31.86
CA ASN A 429 9.13 -3.60 32.95
C ASN A 429 7.86 -4.11 33.65
N TYR A 430 7.31 -5.27 33.29
CA TYR A 430 5.97 -5.72 33.71
C TYR A 430 5.68 -5.58 35.22
N ASP A 431 6.65 -5.94 36.07
CA ASP A 431 6.50 -5.88 37.53
C ASP A 431 6.68 -4.46 38.12
N ASN A 432 7.21 -3.53 37.32
CA ASN A 432 7.59 -2.17 37.72
C ASN A 432 7.03 -1.10 36.76
N LEU A 433 5.93 -1.39 36.05
CA LEU A 433 5.35 -0.48 35.08
C LEU A 433 4.96 0.86 35.75
N PRO A 434 5.16 2.00 35.06
CA PRO A 434 4.70 3.30 35.54
C PRO A 434 3.19 3.40 35.47
N ASP A 435 2.56 4.31 36.24
CA ASP A 435 1.10 4.44 36.27
C ASP A 435 0.51 4.66 34.86
N THR A 436 1.16 5.47 34.03
CA THR A 436 0.78 5.77 32.64
C THR A 436 1.95 5.59 31.68
N MET A 437 1.71 5.00 30.51
CA MET A 437 2.69 4.88 29.43
C MET A 437 2.14 5.50 28.17
N LEU A 438 2.98 6.25 27.45
CA LEU A 438 2.71 6.68 26.08
C LEU A 438 3.67 5.95 25.15
N PHE A 439 3.13 5.27 24.15
CA PHE A 439 3.88 4.62 23.08
C PHE A 439 3.80 5.54 21.86
N ILE A 440 4.95 6.06 21.42
CA ILE A 440 5.05 7.08 20.37
C ILE A 440 6.20 6.78 19.41
N HIS A 441 6.21 7.46 18.26
CA HIS A 441 7.37 7.46 17.36
C HIS A 441 8.40 8.53 17.76
N SER A 442 9.60 8.43 17.21
CA SER A 442 10.78 9.24 17.58
C SER A 442 10.74 10.69 17.13
N LYS A 443 10.21 10.97 15.93
CA LYS A 443 10.30 12.29 15.29
C LYS A 443 9.28 13.26 15.89
N ARG A 444 9.72 14.49 16.21
CA ARG A 444 8.83 15.59 16.63
C ARG A 444 7.80 15.93 15.56
N TYR A 445 8.26 16.17 14.33
CA TYR A 445 7.41 16.47 13.20
C TYR A 445 7.25 15.22 12.33
N GLN A 446 6.04 14.68 12.28
CA GLN A 446 5.69 13.52 11.46
C GLN A 446 4.18 13.45 11.25
N TRP A 447 3.75 13.05 10.06
CA TRP A 447 2.32 12.98 9.71
C TRP A 447 1.48 12.08 10.61
N HIS A 448 2.13 11.16 11.34
CA HIS A 448 1.49 10.31 12.35
C HIS A 448 0.98 11.09 13.57
N ASN A 449 1.39 12.34 13.79
CA ASN A 449 0.88 13.17 14.87
C ASN A 449 -0.45 13.83 14.49
N ASP A 450 -1.43 13.76 15.40
CA ASP A 450 -2.76 14.33 15.21
C ASP A 450 -2.79 15.83 15.56
N ASP A 451 -2.06 16.60 14.76
CA ASP A 451 -1.87 18.04 14.88
C ASP A 451 -1.82 18.68 13.48
N PRO A 452 -2.32 19.93 13.29
CA PRO A 452 -2.33 20.60 11.99
C PRO A 452 -0.96 20.64 11.33
N TYR A 453 0.10 20.89 12.11
CA TYR A 453 1.47 20.96 11.62
C TYR A 453 2.24 19.67 11.86
N TYR A 454 1.55 18.58 12.17
CA TYR A 454 2.16 17.28 12.42
C TYR A 454 3.19 17.33 13.57
N ASP A 455 3.08 18.32 14.46
CA ASP A 455 3.95 18.48 15.63
C ASP A 455 3.47 17.56 16.75
N GLY A 456 4.38 16.78 17.32
CA GLY A 456 4.10 15.92 18.46
C GLY A 456 3.92 16.69 19.76
N ILE A 457 4.44 17.91 19.87
CA ILE A 457 4.41 18.65 21.14
C ILE A 457 2.98 19.03 21.57
N PRO A 458 2.17 19.72 20.75
CA PRO A 458 0.84 20.14 21.18
C PRO A 458 -0.06 18.99 21.66
N PRO A 459 -0.23 17.88 20.90
CA PRO A 459 -1.08 16.79 21.36
C PRO A 459 -0.52 16.15 22.64
N LEU A 460 0.77 15.82 22.70
CA LEU A 460 1.37 15.17 23.87
C LEU A 460 1.33 16.03 25.14
N ARG A 461 1.45 17.36 25.02
CA ARG A 461 1.33 18.29 26.15
C ARG A 461 -0.11 18.36 26.67
N ASN A 462 -1.08 18.22 25.79
CA ASN A 462 -2.51 18.33 26.10
C ASN A 462 -3.16 16.99 26.48
N VAL A 463 -2.43 15.87 26.41
CA VAL A 463 -2.91 14.55 26.81
C VAL A 463 -3.47 14.56 28.24
N GLN A 464 -4.74 14.19 28.38
CA GLN A 464 -5.44 14.08 29.64
C GLN A 464 -5.18 12.72 30.28
N ILE A 465 -4.14 12.63 31.12
CA ILE A 465 -3.78 11.39 31.84
C ILE A 465 -4.96 10.78 32.61
N PRO A 466 -5.82 11.54 33.33
CA PRO A 466 -6.99 10.95 33.99
C PRO A 466 -7.89 10.18 33.02
N TYR A 467 -8.06 10.67 31.79
CA TYR A 467 -8.84 9.99 30.77
C TYR A 467 -8.16 8.70 30.30
N ILE A 468 -6.83 8.68 30.14
CA ILE A 468 -6.08 7.44 29.85
C ILE A 468 -6.27 6.43 30.98
N GLN A 469 -6.17 6.87 32.23
CA GLN A 469 -6.34 6.02 33.40
C GLN A 469 -7.75 5.42 33.47
N GLU A 470 -8.76 6.24 33.17
CA GLU A 470 -10.17 5.82 33.13
C GLU A 470 -10.45 4.84 32.00
N GLN A 471 -10.00 5.13 30.78
CA GLN A 471 -10.27 4.30 29.61
C GLN A 471 -9.39 3.06 29.54
N GLY A 472 -8.26 3.06 30.24
CA GLY A 472 -7.23 2.03 30.24
C GLY A 472 -6.36 2.02 28.97
N TYR A 473 -6.96 2.24 27.80
CA TYR A 473 -6.31 2.39 26.50
C TYR A 473 -6.97 3.53 25.73
N VAL A 474 -6.16 4.36 25.08
CA VAL A 474 -6.59 5.37 24.12
C VAL A 474 -5.64 5.42 22.93
N ASN A 475 -6.17 5.59 21.73
CA ASN A 475 -5.36 5.94 20.57
C ASN A 475 -5.00 7.44 20.63
N LEU A 476 -3.76 7.80 20.27
CA LEU A 476 -3.31 9.21 20.25
C LEU A 476 -3.72 9.94 18.94
N ARG A 477 -4.53 9.30 18.11
CA ARG A 477 -5.20 9.87 16.94
C ARG A 477 -6.71 9.78 17.10
N CYS A 478 -7.38 10.92 16.95
CA CYS A 478 -8.81 11.10 17.00
C CYS A 478 -9.45 11.16 15.60
N VAL A 479 -8.73 11.65 14.59
CA VAL A 479 -9.26 11.72 13.22
C VAL A 479 -9.37 10.32 12.58
N TRP A 480 -10.42 10.09 11.80
CA TRP A 480 -10.72 8.79 11.17
C TRP A 480 -10.06 8.59 9.81
N THR A 481 -9.30 9.57 9.30
CA THR A 481 -8.75 9.59 7.93
C THR A 481 -8.00 8.32 7.53
N LEU A 482 -7.50 7.53 8.48
CA LEU A 482 -6.86 6.23 8.25
C LEU A 482 -7.29 5.22 9.31
N GLY A 483 -7.77 4.05 8.89
CA GLY A 483 -8.09 2.91 9.76
C GLY A 483 -9.51 2.85 10.35
N CYS A 484 -10.25 3.96 10.30
CA CYS A 484 -11.62 4.07 10.77
C CYS A 484 -12.60 4.42 9.62
N PRO A 485 -13.88 3.98 9.68
CA PRO A 485 -14.47 3.17 10.75
C PRO A 485 -14.10 1.68 10.67
N ILE A 486 -13.76 1.18 9.48
CA ILE A 486 -13.45 -0.23 9.23
C ILE A 486 -12.25 -0.25 8.28
N GLU A 487 -11.17 -0.90 8.71
CA GLU A 487 -9.98 -1.14 7.89
C GLU A 487 -9.97 -2.57 7.35
N ILE A 488 -10.27 -3.54 8.22
CA ILE A 488 -10.07 -4.96 7.94
C ILE A 488 -11.39 -5.71 8.09
N ARG A 489 -11.73 -6.56 7.12
CA ARG A 489 -12.83 -7.55 7.18
C ARG A 489 -12.26 -8.96 7.08
N PRO A 490 -11.87 -9.59 8.19
CA PRO A 490 -11.08 -10.84 8.20
C PRO A 490 -11.71 -12.02 7.45
N HIS A 491 -13.03 -12.02 7.25
CA HIS A 491 -13.75 -13.11 6.57
C HIS A 491 -13.89 -12.90 5.06
N THR A 492 -13.91 -11.65 4.59
CA THR A 492 -14.22 -11.29 3.21
C THR A 492 -13.04 -10.70 2.47
N ASP A 493 -11.99 -10.26 3.18
CA ASP A 493 -10.74 -9.78 2.59
C ASP A 493 -9.88 -10.93 2.02
N THR A 494 -10.52 -12.02 1.58
CA THR A 494 -9.89 -13.05 0.76
C THR A 494 -9.79 -12.51 -0.67
N HIS A 495 -8.58 -12.19 -1.12
CA HIS A 495 -8.28 -11.75 -2.49
C HIS A 495 -8.70 -10.31 -2.84
N ARG A 496 -8.57 -9.36 -1.92
CA ARG A 496 -8.37 -7.95 -2.30
C ARG A 496 -6.87 -7.67 -2.33
N SER A 497 -6.31 -7.19 -3.44
CA SER A 497 -4.88 -6.79 -3.55
C SER A 497 -4.49 -5.62 -2.63
N ASN A 498 -5.49 -5.14 -1.88
CA ASN A 498 -5.56 -3.89 -1.18
C ASN A 498 -6.14 -4.13 0.23
N VAL A 499 -5.62 -5.08 0.99
CA VAL A 499 -5.59 -5.01 2.46
C VAL A 499 -4.46 -5.92 2.88
N HIS A 500 -3.30 -5.36 3.21
CA HIS A 500 -2.11 -6.12 3.62
C HIS A 500 -2.14 -6.63 5.05
N ALA A 501 -3.34 -6.80 5.57
CA ALA A 501 -3.56 -7.64 6.72
C ALA A 501 -4.77 -8.53 6.48
N GLY A 502 -5.91 -8.13 5.90
CA GLY A 502 -7.15 -8.94 5.86
C GLY A 502 -7.01 -10.46 5.66
N GLU A 503 -6.30 -10.88 4.60
CA GLU A 503 -5.99 -12.30 4.34
C GLU A 503 -5.18 -12.97 5.47
N TYR A 504 -4.13 -12.31 5.94
CA TYR A 504 -3.23 -12.79 6.98
C TYR A 504 -3.70 -12.48 8.40
N PHE A 505 -4.59 -11.51 8.57
CA PHE A 505 -5.07 -10.98 9.82
C PHE A 505 -5.97 -12.00 10.44
N LYS A 506 -6.79 -12.70 9.65
CA LYS A 506 -7.54 -13.85 10.14
C LYS A 506 -6.64 -14.87 10.83
N ASN A 507 -5.56 -15.31 10.15
CA ASN A 507 -4.65 -16.32 10.69
C ASN A 507 -3.80 -15.75 11.85
N GLY A 508 -3.24 -14.56 11.69
CA GLY A 508 -2.48 -13.86 12.73
C GLY A 508 -3.33 -13.58 13.97
N PHE A 509 -4.59 -13.19 13.80
CA PHE A 509 -5.54 -13.01 14.90
C PHE A 509 -5.82 -14.32 15.62
N MET A 510 -6.02 -15.43 14.90
CA MET A 510 -6.20 -16.75 15.51
C MET A 510 -4.97 -17.18 16.33
N GLU A 511 -3.76 -16.83 15.88
CA GLU A 511 -2.50 -17.15 16.57
C GLU A 511 -2.26 -16.23 17.78
N LEU A 512 -2.55 -14.93 17.65
CA LEU A 512 -2.45 -13.95 18.72
C LEU A 512 -3.51 -14.21 19.81
N PHE A 513 -4.75 -14.45 19.41
CA PHE A 513 -5.93 -14.59 20.27
C PHE A 513 -6.54 -16.00 20.17
N PRO A 514 -5.82 -17.06 20.62
CA PRO A 514 -6.29 -18.42 20.48
C PRO A 514 -7.61 -18.64 21.21
N GLY A 515 -8.60 -19.18 20.50
CA GLY A 515 -9.93 -19.48 21.04
C GLY A 515 -10.89 -18.29 21.10
N ILE A 516 -10.48 -17.10 20.66
CA ILE A 516 -11.37 -15.95 20.49
C ILE A 516 -11.97 -15.99 19.08
N PRO A 517 -13.30 -15.81 18.93
CA PRO A 517 -13.92 -15.71 17.61
C PRO A 517 -13.29 -14.59 16.79
N ILE A 518 -13.03 -14.87 15.52
CA ILE A 518 -12.52 -13.88 14.57
C ILE A 518 -13.60 -12.79 14.40
N PRO A 519 -13.25 -11.50 14.51
CA PRO A 519 -14.21 -10.41 14.31
C PRO A 519 -14.63 -10.29 12.85
N GLU A 520 -15.87 -9.83 12.62
CA GLU A 520 -16.38 -9.55 11.27
C GLU A 520 -15.67 -8.35 10.64
N GLU A 521 -15.42 -7.32 11.45
CA GLU A 521 -14.80 -6.06 11.05
C GLU A 521 -13.83 -5.60 12.14
N VAL A 522 -12.74 -4.95 11.73
CA VAL A 522 -11.74 -4.35 12.61
C VAL A 522 -11.46 -2.94 12.11
N GLY A 523 -11.42 -1.98 13.03
CA GLY A 523 -11.14 -0.58 12.71
C GLY A 523 -10.64 0.17 13.93
N VAL A 524 -9.62 0.98 13.73
CA VAL A 524 -9.03 1.88 14.74
C VAL A 524 -8.21 2.92 13.97
N SER A 525 -8.14 4.16 14.47
CA SER A 525 -7.28 5.16 13.85
C SER A 525 -5.82 4.66 13.79
N CYS A 526 -5.17 4.80 12.63
CA CYS A 526 -3.87 4.19 12.36
C CYS A 526 -2.74 4.61 13.32
N CYS A 527 -1.60 3.96 13.10
CA CYS A 527 -0.26 4.45 13.30
C CYS A 527 0.35 4.17 14.68
N ALA A 528 -0.21 3.20 15.41
CA ALA A 528 0.34 2.58 16.62
C ALA A 528 0.79 3.53 17.75
N GLN A 529 0.39 4.80 17.75
CA GLN A 529 0.64 5.73 18.85
C GLN A 529 -0.53 5.69 19.83
N PHE A 530 -0.28 5.26 21.07
CA PHE A 530 -1.35 5.07 22.06
C PHE A 530 -0.89 5.32 23.50
N GLY A 531 -1.86 5.64 24.35
CA GLY A 531 -1.68 5.73 25.79
C GLY A 531 -2.32 4.54 26.49
N VAL A 532 -1.65 3.99 27.50
CA VAL A 532 -2.17 2.87 28.30
C VAL A 532 -1.85 3.04 29.78
N SER A 533 -2.77 2.61 30.64
CA SER A 533 -2.55 2.60 32.09
C SER A 533 -1.86 1.31 32.55
N ARG A 534 -1.11 1.37 33.65
CA ARG A 534 -0.56 0.17 34.29
C ARG A 534 -1.64 -0.86 34.56
N ALA A 535 -2.76 -0.41 35.14
CA ALA A 535 -3.87 -1.28 35.48
C ALA A 535 -4.33 -2.07 34.25
N LYS A 536 -4.43 -1.41 33.09
CA LYS A 536 -4.84 -2.06 31.86
C LYS A 536 -3.81 -3.08 31.34
N VAL A 537 -2.52 -2.78 31.40
CA VAL A 537 -1.47 -3.74 31.02
C VAL A 537 -1.49 -4.97 31.93
N LEU A 538 -1.72 -4.78 33.23
CA LEU A 538 -1.73 -5.87 34.22
C LEU A 538 -2.99 -6.75 34.18
N GLU A 539 -4.04 -6.35 33.47
CA GLU A 539 -5.21 -7.22 33.24
C GLU A 539 -4.85 -8.47 32.43
N ARG A 540 -3.79 -8.40 31.61
CA ARG A 540 -3.29 -9.50 30.79
C ARG A 540 -1.98 -10.03 31.38
N PRO A 541 -1.79 -11.35 31.55
CA PRO A 541 -0.57 -11.90 32.14
C PRO A 541 0.67 -11.65 31.26
N ARG A 542 1.85 -11.52 31.88
CA ARG A 542 3.14 -11.34 31.19
C ARG A 542 3.35 -12.34 30.04
N SER A 543 2.96 -13.59 30.26
CA SER A 543 3.10 -14.69 29.28
C SER A 543 2.39 -14.45 27.96
N ASP A 544 1.32 -13.64 27.94
CA ASP A 544 0.65 -13.28 26.69
C ASP A 544 1.47 -12.29 25.88
N TYR A 545 2.06 -11.28 26.53
CA TYR A 545 2.96 -10.34 25.87
C TYR A 545 4.20 -11.05 25.33
N GLU A 546 4.74 -12.00 26.09
CA GLU A 546 5.82 -12.88 25.63
C GLU A 546 5.39 -13.68 24.40
N ARG A 547 4.19 -14.28 24.40
CA ARG A 547 3.63 -14.98 23.24
C ARG A 547 3.51 -14.07 22.02
N PHE A 548 3.00 -12.83 22.18
CA PHE A 548 2.91 -11.87 21.07
C PHE A 548 4.30 -11.54 20.51
N ARG A 549 5.30 -11.34 21.38
CA ARG A 549 6.67 -11.04 20.95
C ARG A 549 7.31 -12.22 20.23
N THR A 550 7.09 -13.44 20.73
CA THR A 550 7.54 -14.67 20.08
C THR A 550 6.87 -14.85 18.72
N TRP A 551 5.55 -14.67 18.62
CA TRP A 551 4.83 -14.70 17.35
C TRP A 551 5.41 -13.68 16.36
N LEU A 552 5.61 -12.44 16.79
CA LEU A 552 6.15 -11.37 15.96
C LEU A 552 7.56 -11.69 15.46
N ALA A 553 8.40 -12.29 16.31
CA ALA A 553 9.72 -12.76 15.90
C ALA A 553 9.60 -13.91 14.89
N ASP A 554 8.85 -14.95 15.21
CA ASP A 554 8.95 -16.26 14.56
C ASP A 554 8.05 -16.43 13.34
N THR A 555 7.00 -15.61 13.20
CA THR A 555 6.09 -15.66 12.05
C THR A 555 6.85 -15.58 10.72
N PRO A 556 6.48 -16.32 9.66
CA PRO A 556 7.11 -16.18 8.35
C PRO A 556 6.74 -14.86 7.65
N LEU A 557 5.77 -14.11 8.19
CA LEU A 557 5.34 -12.84 7.65
C LEU A 557 6.48 -11.80 7.66
N GLN A 558 6.47 -10.95 6.64
CA GLN A 558 7.39 -9.83 6.50
C GLN A 558 7.18 -8.79 7.60
N ASP A 559 8.18 -7.93 7.79
CA ASP A 559 8.22 -6.92 8.86
C ASP A 559 7.00 -6.00 8.86
N ASP A 560 6.62 -5.52 7.68
CA ASP A 560 5.49 -4.63 7.46
C ASP A 560 4.14 -5.30 7.70
N LEU A 561 3.93 -6.52 7.19
CA LEU A 561 2.69 -7.29 7.39
C LEU A 561 2.47 -7.65 8.87
N SER A 562 3.52 -8.20 9.50
CA SER A 562 3.45 -8.58 10.91
C SER A 562 3.31 -7.37 11.83
N GLY A 563 3.95 -6.25 11.49
CA GLY A 563 3.74 -4.95 12.14
C GLY A 563 2.30 -4.44 11.98
N ARG A 564 1.72 -4.52 10.78
CA ARG A 564 0.34 -4.09 10.52
C ARG A 564 -0.69 -4.92 11.29
N ILE A 565 -0.51 -6.23 11.39
CA ILE A 565 -1.37 -7.08 12.22
C ILE A 565 -1.31 -6.64 13.68
N MET A 566 -0.12 -6.32 14.20
CA MET A 566 0.03 -5.80 15.56
C MET A 566 -0.61 -4.42 15.74
N GLU A 567 -0.43 -3.50 14.78
CA GLU A 567 -1.03 -2.16 14.76
C GLU A 567 -2.55 -2.23 15.00
N TYR A 568 -3.24 -3.10 14.25
CA TYR A 568 -4.69 -3.32 14.37
C TYR A 568 -5.07 -4.35 15.44
N SER A 569 -4.13 -4.82 16.25
CA SER A 569 -4.40 -5.68 17.39
C SER A 569 -4.27 -4.95 18.72
N TRP A 570 -3.58 -3.81 18.80
CA TRP A 570 -3.28 -3.14 20.06
C TRP A 570 -4.51 -2.81 20.90
N HIS A 571 -5.54 -2.21 20.31
CA HIS A 571 -6.77 -1.86 21.03
C HIS A 571 -7.47 -3.11 21.58
N MET A 572 -7.47 -4.22 20.84
CA MET A 572 -8.01 -5.51 21.28
C MET A 572 -7.12 -6.22 22.31
N ILE A 573 -5.79 -6.10 22.21
CA ILE A 573 -4.85 -6.58 23.24
C ILE A 573 -5.21 -5.95 24.60
N PHE A 574 -5.60 -4.67 24.58
CA PHE A 574 -6.05 -3.90 25.74
C PHE A 574 -7.59 -3.86 25.92
N GLY A 575 -8.31 -4.84 25.34
CA GLY A 575 -9.70 -5.13 25.67
C GLY A 575 -10.74 -4.13 25.14
N LYS A 576 -10.42 -3.37 24.08
CA LYS A 576 -11.42 -2.63 23.31
C LYS A 576 -12.07 -3.53 22.25
N ASP A 577 -13.24 -3.12 21.78
CA ASP A 577 -13.97 -3.81 20.71
C ASP A 577 -13.18 -3.82 19.40
N PRO A 578 -13.40 -4.81 18.51
CA PRO A 578 -12.69 -4.90 17.22
C PRO A 578 -12.76 -3.64 16.37
N VAL A 579 -13.91 -2.94 16.38
CA VAL A 579 -14.06 -1.59 15.83
C VAL A 579 -14.06 -0.59 16.98
N HIS A 580 -12.95 0.15 17.13
CA HIS A 580 -12.76 1.17 18.15
C HIS A 580 -12.47 2.55 17.51
N CYS A 581 -13.51 3.16 16.97
CA CYS A 581 -13.47 4.46 16.31
C CYS A 581 -14.32 5.47 17.08
N PRO A 582 -13.79 6.10 18.14
CA PRO A 582 -14.54 7.08 18.92
C PRO A 582 -14.85 8.31 18.06
N ASN A 583 -15.99 8.97 18.33
CA ASN A 583 -16.32 10.24 17.68
C ASN A 583 -15.19 11.26 17.87
N ALA A 584 -14.73 11.89 16.78
CA ALA A 584 -13.57 12.77 16.78
C ALA A 584 -13.73 13.94 17.74
N LYS A 585 -14.91 14.57 17.80
CA LYS A 585 -15.18 15.69 18.72
C LYS A 585 -15.02 15.29 20.18
N GLU A 586 -15.59 14.15 20.55
CA GLU A 586 -15.46 13.62 21.90
C GLU A 586 -14.01 13.23 22.21
N CYS A 587 -13.33 12.60 21.27
CA CYS A 587 -11.95 12.20 21.40
C CYS A 587 -11.06 13.42 21.66
N TYR A 588 -11.10 14.46 20.80
CA TYR A 588 -10.30 15.67 20.99
C TYR A 588 -10.60 16.37 22.31
N CYS A 589 -11.89 16.45 22.71
CA CYS A 589 -12.28 17.06 23.97
C CYS A 589 -11.77 16.29 25.19
N LYS A 590 -11.98 14.97 25.23
CA LYS A 590 -11.65 14.14 26.40
C LYS A 590 -10.15 13.81 26.48
N LEU A 591 -9.50 13.57 25.35
CA LEU A 591 -8.10 13.17 25.29
C LEU A 591 -7.15 14.37 25.27
N PHE A 592 -7.49 15.44 24.56
CA PHE A 592 -6.62 16.61 24.38
C PHE A 592 -7.19 17.90 24.99
N GLY A 593 -8.37 17.87 25.63
CA GLY A 593 -8.99 19.08 26.18
C GLY A 593 -9.50 20.08 25.12
N LEU A 594 -9.52 19.70 23.84
CA LEU A 594 -9.93 20.56 22.73
C LEU A 594 -11.44 20.41 22.47
N CYS A 595 -12.26 21.02 23.32
CA CYS A 595 -13.72 20.82 23.32
C CYS A 595 -14.49 21.76 22.39
N ASP A 596 -13.90 22.91 22.04
CA ASP A 596 -14.56 23.96 21.25
C ASP A 596 -14.36 23.80 19.73
N LEU A 597 -14.11 22.58 19.27
CA LEU A 597 -13.92 22.28 17.85
C LEU A 597 -15.25 22.18 17.08
N THR A 598 -15.23 22.68 15.85
CA THR A 598 -16.28 22.42 14.85
C THR A 598 -15.97 21.11 14.16
N CYS A 599 -16.90 20.16 14.23
CA CYS A 599 -16.70 18.81 13.67
C CYS A 599 -17.87 18.48 12.74
N PRO A 600 -17.71 18.65 11.41
CA PRO A 600 -18.81 18.52 10.46
C PRO A 600 -19.30 17.07 10.26
N TRP A 601 -18.51 16.08 10.67
CA TRP A 601 -18.83 14.65 10.60
C TRP A 601 -18.18 13.89 11.76
N GLU A 602 -18.57 12.63 11.96
CA GLU A 602 -18.21 11.86 13.17
C GLU A 602 -16.71 11.62 13.35
N GLY A 603 -15.97 11.56 12.24
CA GLY A 603 -14.56 11.21 12.25
C GLY A 603 -13.59 12.36 11.97
N GLY A 604 -14.05 13.60 11.93
CA GLY A 604 -13.18 14.73 11.62
C GLY A 604 -13.66 16.06 12.19
N CYS A 605 -12.69 16.91 12.51
CA CYS A 605 -12.91 18.28 12.93
C CYS A 605 -12.17 19.25 12.01
N ASP A 606 -12.78 20.41 11.78
CA ASP A 606 -12.20 21.47 10.94
C ASP A 606 -10.85 21.90 11.50
N ASP A 607 -9.92 22.21 10.60
CA ASP A 607 -8.58 22.73 10.90
C ASP A 607 -7.75 21.90 11.90
N ARG A 608 -8.02 20.58 12.04
CA ARG A 608 -7.29 19.70 12.96
C ARG A 608 -6.24 18.84 12.30
N TYR A 609 -6.63 18.12 11.26
CA TYR A 609 -5.73 17.22 10.56
C TYR A 609 -6.20 17.07 9.13
N SER A 610 -5.27 17.22 8.20
CA SER A 610 -5.39 16.75 6.84
C SER A 610 -4.30 15.72 6.60
N LEU A 611 -4.57 14.72 5.77
CA LEU A 611 -3.51 13.82 5.33
C LEU A 611 -2.51 14.66 4.52
N PRO A 612 -1.21 14.70 4.88
CA PRO A 612 -0.26 15.52 4.15
C PRO A 612 -0.10 15.01 2.74
N PRO A 613 0.30 15.90 1.81
CA PRO A 613 0.62 15.47 0.46
C PRO A 613 1.79 14.48 0.44
N PHE A 614 2.73 14.50 1.40
CA PHE A 614 3.87 13.56 1.41
C PHE A 614 4.05 12.96 2.80
N SER A 615 4.56 11.72 2.87
CA SER A 615 4.89 11.05 4.15
C SER A 615 6.11 11.65 4.85
N SER A 616 7.00 12.33 4.13
CA SER A 616 8.18 13.01 4.70
C SER A 616 7.99 14.51 4.65
N LEU A 617 8.11 15.18 5.79
CA LEU A 617 7.93 16.64 5.87
C LEU A 617 9.11 17.39 5.21
N PRO A 618 8.88 18.60 4.64
CA PRO A 618 9.92 19.40 4.01
C PRO A 618 11.07 19.74 4.97
N LYS A 619 12.25 19.95 4.39
CA LYS A 619 13.38 20.49 5.16
C LYS A 619 13.05 21.91 5.61
N GLY A 620 13.13 22.15 6.93
CA GLY A 620 12.75 23.44 7.53
C GLY A 620 11.26 23.53 7.90
N TRP A 621 10.52 22.42 7.89
CA TRP A 621 9.20 22.35 8.52
C TRP A 621 9.29 22.64 10.02
N PRO A 622 8.32 23.35 10.61
CA PRO A 622 7.05 23.82 10.02
C PRO A 622 7.14 25.20 9.36
N GLU A 623 8.25 25.92 9.48
CA GLU A 623 8.38 27.29 8.96
C GLU A 623 8.43 27.33 7.42
N ILE A 624 8.82 26.22 6.78
CA ILE A 624 8.87 26.06 5.32
C ILE A 624 7.87 24.98 4.89
N GLY A 625 6.93 25.37 4.04
CA GLY A 625 5.89 24.51 3.49
C GLY A 625 6.36 23.67 2.31
N TRP A 626 5.42 22.88 1.79
CA TRP A 626 5.69 21.88 0.74
C TRP A 626 6.23 22.45 -0.58
N LYS A 627 5.92 23.71 -0.88
CA LYS A 627 6.38 24.44 -2.08
C LYS A 627 7.54 25.38 -1.78
N GLY A 628 8.21 25.21 -0.63
CA GLY A 628 9.28 26.10 -0.18
C GLY A 628 8.81 27.47 0.32
N GLN A 629 7.50 27.67 0.47
CA GLN A 629 6.91 28.91 0.96
C GLN A 629 7.05 29.04 2.46
N ALA A 630 7.20 30.27 2.97
CA ALA A 630 7.14 30.51 4.40
C ALA A 630 5.72 30.26 4.93
N GLN A 631 5.60 29.58 6.07
CA GLN A 631 4.33 29.29 6.73
C GLN A 631 4.20 30.06 8.05
N ASP A 632 2.98 30.51 8.34
CA ASP A 632 2.62 31.02 9.66
C ASP A 632 1.99 29.91 10.50
N THR A 633 2.80 29.32 11.39
CA THR A 633 2.39 28.22 12.28
C THR A 633 1.34 28.60 13.33
N SER A 634 0.96 29.89 13.42
CA SER A 634 -0.04 30.37 14.38
C SER A 634 -1.49 30.26 13.89
N HIS A 635 -1.73 29.86 12.64
CA HIS A 635 -3.07 29.81 12.05
C HIS A 635 -3.33 28.56 11.18
N GLY A 636 -4.38 27.80 11.52
CA GLY A 636 -5.02 26.82 10.62
C GLY A 636 -4.20 25.57 10.28
N LEU A 637 -4.56 24.94 9.16
CA LEU A 637 -3.80 23.86 8.51
C LEU A 637 -2.64 24.44 7.68
N PRO A 638 -1.53 23.70 7.52
CA PRO A 638 -0.43 24.11 6.65
C PRO A 638 -0.90 24.28 5.21
N GLU A 639 -0.27 25.22 4.51
CA GLU A 639 -0.55 25.44 3.10
C GLU A 639 -0.03 24.24 2.27
N THR A 640 -0.95 23.57 1.59
CA THR A 640 -0.68 22.42 0.71
C THR A 640 -0.13 22.82 -0.65
#